data_AF-A0A1W9N5A6-F1
#
_entry.id   AF-A0A1W9N5A6-F1
#
_cell.length_a   1.000
_cell.length_b   1.000
_cell.length_c   1.000
_cell.angle_alpha   90.00
_cell.angle_beta   90.00
_cell.angle_gamma   90.00
#
_symmetry.space_group_name_H-M   'P 1'
#
loop_
_entity.id
_entity.type
_entity.pdbx_description
1 polymer ?
#
loop_
_entity_poly.entity_id
_entity_poly.type
_entity_poly.pdbx_seq_one_letter_code
_entity_poly.pdbx_strand_id
1 'polypeptide(L)'
;MRRMQTGKQFILLIAVLSVFSCGNDSISPEERAKRAAASKGDICIGVVDSSFDPSLFEEGVNLAVSEINEQGGPLGRKIKPLFYDDKRYINIAQDVARKLAAHPDVVAVVGHRYSGVAVPVSIIYETTGIVFISTGATDPSFTQYGGAYTFRNMLSDDDTGKETAKLAYQKGFKKMAVIYERETAGQRLADIFSEEADKLGITIVAVRSYFKWQKDFRSITSELAKNYKFDAVFIGGLLPFAGELIKQARTMGITVPFIGGHSLDSPELFTVAGKSADHVIVPSVFNPDTPSKSTRDFVKKFRAKFGVMPDTWAAQGYDAVQLLAYSIEKSGSAVPIAIGSALRFIENWKGATGSYSFKLNGDITGKEIFFKELLNGKFELLDYESKEEISPFYVVEEITLRLPVEGIITTIDPGFSQDVSSIEVIEQMFLGLTDFDPKTYEAVPELAQSWTVSDDGKTYRFKLREDVKWTNGKPVTAHDAVWAIQRNIRPETKCPSVSMLYILKNAKAINSGEIKDVSLLGVHAPDDFTVEFELEHAAAYFPGMAGLAIYRPLPREAVEEYGERWTEPESIQTNGSYKLVYWDKGMLMILKKNLNYYDAPKVSIPEVRFYIIPESAVGLVMYENNELDITGGNYLRLPFSQLNDVKSNPQLGKEYSRAPMFATYAYGFNTKRPPMDNLLVRKAICAAVDRQFLIDLVTKSGDSPATTYTPPPILGSVDPKEGVGISFDPLQAKKWLAEAGYPDGKGFPDIELLYNASPTHSEIAHAIQASLEYYLNIRIRLREEKWENYLKYLVQPETSSHHIFRFGWSVDYPDANNILNELFNPHNPDNSTGWDNAEFADLMTRALETTDSQERKEIYKRAEQILCQEQAVIFPLYFEAAHCLVKPRVKGWYQMAIGGQHIRNWYLKNQ
;
A
#
# COMPACT_ATOMS: atom_id res chain seq x y z
N MET A 1 25.94 -10.33 -20.00
CA MET A 1 25.02 -9.56 -20.89
C MET A 1 23.69 -9.11 -20.24
N ARG A 2 23.39 -9.41 -18.97
CA ARG A 2 22.14 -8.98 -18.28
C ARG A 2 22.19 -7.59 -17.58
N ARG A 3 23.32 -6.86 -17.62
CA ARG A 3 23.48 -5.54 -16.98
C ARG A 3 23.12 -4.33 -17.87
N MET A 4 22.67 -4.53 -19.11
CA MET A 4 22.41 -3.44 -20.08
C MET A 4 20.92 -3.13 -20.33
N GLN A 5 19.97 -3.82 -19.70
CA GLN A 5 18.53 -3.58 -19.90
C GLN A 5 17.93 -2.55 -18.93
N THR A 6 18.39 -2.47 -17.68
CA THR A 6 17.88 -1.52 -16.68
C THR A 6 18.27 -0.07 -16.96
N GLY A 7 19.41 0.18 -17.62
CA GLY A 7 19.84 1.54 -18.01
C GLY A 7 19.04 2.16 -19.15
N LYS A 8 18.38 1.35 -20.00
CA LYS A 8 17.63 1.87 -21.16
C LYS A 8 16.24 2.40 -20.81
N GLN A 9 15.60 1.88 -19.76
CA GLN A 9 14.29 2.36 -19.31
C GLN A 9 14.37 3.71 -18.58
N PHE A 10 15.45 3.95 -17.83
CA PHE A 10 15.68 5.22 -17.12
C PHE A 10 16.12 6.37 -18.06
N ILE A 11 16.89 6.05 -19.10
CA ILE A 11 17.38 7.03 -20.09
C ILE A 11 16.26 7.44 -21.07
N LEU A 12 15.30 6.56 -21.38
CA LEU A 12 14.17 6.90 -22.24
C LEU A 12 13.22 7.92 -21.58
N LEU A 13 13.03 7.85 -20.26
CA LEU A 13 12.18 8.77 -19.50
C LEU A 13 12.76 10.20 -19.48
N ILE A 14 14.09 10.32 -19.33
CA ILE A 14 14.80 11.61 -19.27
C ILE A 14 14.96 12.22 -20.67
N ALA A 15 15.13 11.39 -21.70
CA ALA A 15 15.22 11.85 -23.09
C ALA A 15 13.87 12.32 -23.67
N VAL A 16 12.74 11.80 -23.17
CA VAL A 16 11.42 12.26 -23.59
C VAL A 16 11.03 13.57 -22.88
N LEU A 17 11.42 13.76 -21.61
CA LEU A 17 11.20 15.02 -20.88
C LEU A 17 12.00 16.22 -21.44
N SER A 18 13.08 15.97 -22.19
CA SER A 18 13.92 17.01 -22.78
C SER A 18 13.53 17.41 -24.22
N VAL A 19 12.51 16.79 -24.82
CA VAL A 19 12.03 17.11 -26.18
C VAL A 19 10.67 17.84 -26.19
N PHE A 20 10.00 18.02 -25.05
CA PHE A 20 8.72 18.75 -24.95
C PHE A 20 8.83 20.21 -24.49
N SER A 21 10.03 20.81 -24.51
CA SER A 21 10.24 22.23 -24.20
C SER A 21 9.95 23.19 -25.37
N CYS A 22 8.97 22.89 -26.24
CA CYS A 22 8.55 23.79 -27.33
C CYS A 22 7.05 23.63 -27.62
N GLY A 23 6.23 24.49 -27.01
CA GLY A 23 4.81 24.62 -27.29
C GLY A 23 4.05 25.17 -26.08
N ASN A 24 4.03 26.50 -25.95
CA ASN A 24 3.45 27.25 -24.83
C ASN A 24 1.89 27.25 -24.80
N ASP A 25 1.23 26.29 -25.45
CA ASP A 25 -0.21 26.33 -25.78
C ASP A 25 -1.04 25.19 -25.13
N SER A 26 -0.44 24.30 -24.35
CA SER A 26 -1.19 23.23 -23.65
C SER A 26 -1.53 23.62 -22.22
N ILE A 27 -2.79 23.46 -21.85
CA ILE A 27 -3.29 23.74 -20.50
C ILE A 27 -2.80 22.66 -19.54
N SER A 28 -2.23 23.09 -18.41
CA SER A 28 -1.72 22.18 -17.39
C SER A 28 -2.85 21.37 -16.72
N PRO A 29 -2.57 20.18 -16.17
CA PRO A 29 -3.57 19.39 -15.43
C PRO A 29 -4.24 20.19 -14.30
N GLU A 30 -3.47 21.02 -13.60
CA GLU A 30 -3.96 21.87 -12.50
C GLU A 30 -4.95 22.94 -13.00
N GLU A 31 -4.61 23.65 -14.07
CA GLU A 31 -5.49 24.66 -14.68
C GLU A 31 -6.78 24.04 -15.20
N ARG A 32 -6.67 22.87 -15.85
CA ARG A 32 -7.84 22.12 -16.33
C ARG A 32 -8.73 21.68 -15.18
N ALA A 33 -8.15 21.18 -14.09
CA ALA A 33 -8.89 20.77 -12.91
C ALA A 33 -9.63 21.96 -12.27
N LYS A 34 -8.95 23.09 -12.07
CA LYS A 34 -9.55 24.33 -11.56
C LYS A 34 -10.72 24.80 -12.43
N ARG A 35 -10.55 24.79 -13.75
CA ARG A 35 -11.62 25.18 -14.69
C ARG A 35 -12.79 24.22 -14.69
N ALA A 36 -12.53 22.91 -14.71
CA ALA A 36 -13.58 21.89 -14.66
C ALA A 36 -14.42 21.97 -13.38
N ALA A 37 -13.77 22.26 -12.24
CA ALA A 37 -14.44 22.46 -10.95
C ALA A 37 -15.31 23.74 -10.92
N ALA A 38 -14.86 24.82 -11.56
CA ALA A 38 -15.59 26.09 -11.61
C ALA A 38 -16.70 26.13 -12.68
N SER A 39 -16.62 25.27 -13.69
CA SER A 39 -17.53 25.31 -14.85
C SER A 39 -18.93 24.82 -14.51
N LYS A 40 -19.93 25.63 -14.89
CA LYS A 40 -21.36 25.30 -14.82
C LYS A 40 -21.98 24.98 -16.19
N GLY A 41 -21.19 25.07 -17.26
CA GLY A 41 -21.66 24.82 -18.64
C GLY A 41 -21.65 23.34 -19.01
N ASP A 42 -21.91 23.01 -20.27
CA ASP A 42 -21.87 21.63 -20.75
C ASP A 42 -20.50 20.96 -20.50
N ILE A 43 -20.51 19.65 -20.27
CA ILE A 43 -19.30 18.83 -20.09
C ILE A 43 -18.79 18.46 -21.48
N CYS A 44 -17.67 19.06 -21.91
CA CYS A 44 -17.12 18.80 -23.23
C CYS A 44 -16.24 17.54 -23.22
N ILE A 45 -16.47 16.64 -24.17
CA ILE A 45 -15.66 15.44 -24.37
C ILE A 45 -15.17 15.39 -25.82
N GLY A 46 -13.93 14.97 -26.03
CA GLY A 46 -13.44 14.62 -27.36
C GLY A 46 -13.92 13.23 -27.74
N VAL A 47 -14.37 13.06 -28.98
CA VAL A 47 -14.71 11.77 -29.56
C VAL A 47 -13.82 11.63 -30.78
N VAL A 48 -12.90 10.67 -30.76
CA VAL A 48 -11.93 10.49 -31.85
C VAL A 48 -12.12 9.13 -32.49
N ASP A 49 -12.72 9.11 -33.67
CA ASP A 49 -12.75 7.90 -34.49
C ASP A 49 -11.38 7.66 -35.16
N SER A 50 -11.20 6.46 -35.67
CA SER A 50 -10.01 6.03 -36.41
C SER A 50 -10.43 5.40 -37.75
N SER A 51 -11.16 6.17 -38.56
CA SER A 51 -11.85 5.61 -39.73
C SER A 51 -10.89 5.31 -40.88
N PHE A 52 -11.11 4.16 -41.51
CA PHE A 52 -10.56 3.79 -42.83
C PHE A 52 -11.69 3.29 -43.74
N ASP A 53 -12.71 2.65 -43.12
CA ASP A 53 -14.00 2.21 -43.67
C ASP A 53 -15.15 2.58 -42.71
N PRO A 54 -16.43 2.53 -43.14
CA PRO A 54 -17.57 2.86 -42.28
C PRO A 54 -17.68 1.89 -41.09
N SER A 55 -17.63 2.45 -39.87
CA SER A 55 -17.96 1.75 -38.62
C SER A 55 -19.05 2.51 -37.89
N LEU A 56 -19.86 1.82 -37.08
CA LEU A 56 -20.98 2.43 -36.37
C LEU A 56 -20.60 3.10 -35.03
N PHE A 57 -19.32 3.42 -34.84
CA PHE A 57 -18.76 3.96 -33.59
C PHE A 57 -19.39 5.30 -33.19
N GLU A 58 -19.46 6.25 -34.13
CA GLU A 58 -20.05 7.56 -33.87
C GLU A 58 -21.55 7.47 -33.58
N GLU A 59 -22.27 6.58 -34.26
CA GLU A 59 -23.69 6.30 -34.01
C GLU A 59 -23.89 5.77 -32.58
N GLY A 60 -23.00 4.90 -32.10
CA GLY A 60 -23.01 4.38 -30.73
C GLY A 60 -22.82 5.48 -29.69
N VAL A 61 -21.79 6.32 -29.88
CA VAL A 61 -21.53 7.50 -29.05
C VAL A 61 -22.74 8.45 -29.05
N ASN A 62 -23.28 8.76 -30.24
CA ASN A 62 -24.43 9.65 -30.39
C ASN A 62 -25.70 9.12 -29.72
N LEU A 63 -25.90 7.80 -29.69
CA LEU A 63 -26.99 7.20 -28.92
C LEU A 63 -26.79 7.42 -27.42
N ALA A 64 -25.60 7.13 -26.88
CA ALA A 64 -25.29 7.31 -25.46
C ALA A 64 -25.48 8.78 -25.04
N VAL A 65 -24.89 9.72 -25.77
CA VAL A 65 -25.02 11.17 -25.48
C VAL A 65 -26.49 11.62 -25.49
N SER A 66 -27.29 11.16 -26.45
CA SER A 66 -28.73 11.47 -26.53
C SER A 66 -29.46 11.03 -25.26
N GLU A 67 -29.25 9.76 -24.87
CA GLU A 67 -29.93 9.18 -23.70
C GLU A 67 -29.52 9.87 -22.39
N ILE A 68 -28.22 10.13 -22.22
CA ILE A 68 -27.69 10.81 -21.04
C ILE A 68 -28.26 12.22 -20.93
N ASN A 69 -28.28 12.97 -22.04
CA ASN A 69 -28.76 14.35 -22.05
C ASN A 69 -30.28 14.45 -21.89
N GLU A 70 -31.05 13.48 -22.39
CA GLU A 70 -32.50 13.36 -22.16
C GLU A 70 -32.82 13.08 -20.68
N GLN A 71 -31.91 12.44 -19.95
CA GLN A 71 -31.99 12.21 -18.50
C GLN A 71 -31.49 13.39 -17.65
N GLY A 72 -31.15 14.53 -18.29
CA GLY A 72 -30.64 15.73 -17.62
C GLY A 72 -29.12 15.86 -17.58
N GLY A 73 -28.40 14.80 -17.97
CA GLY A 73 -26.94 14.74 -17.97
C GLY A 73 -26.32 14.67 -16.57
N PRO A 74 -25.05 14.23 -16.45
CA PRO A 74 -24.42 14.08 -15.16
C PRO A 74 -24.22 15.44 -14.48
N LEU A 75 -24.45 15.51 -13.18
CA LEU A 75 -24.45 16.77 -12.39
C LEU A 75 -25.46 17.81 -12.91
N GLY A 76 -26.50 17.38 -13.63
CA GLY A 76 -27.48 18.26 -14.28
C GLY A 76 -26.91 19.04 -15.48
N ARG A 77 -25.77 18.61 -16.04
CA ARG A 77 -25.06 19.25 -17.16
C ARG A 77 -25.07 18.33 -18.37
N LYS A 78 -25.33 18.89 -19.55
CA LYS A 78 -25.31 18.09 -20.79
C LYS A 78 -23.89 17.71 -21.17
N ILE A 79 -23.72 16.51 -21.73
CA ILE A 79 -22.50 16.10 -22.42
C ILE A 79 -22.50 16.70 -23.84
N LYS A 80 -21.41 17.38 -24.18
CA LYS A 80 -21.18 17.99 -25.49
C LYS A 80 -19.99 17.30 -26.18
N PRO A 81 -20.22 16.36 -27.12
CA PRO A 81 -19.16 15.70 -27.84
C PRO A 81 -18.54 16.60 -28.93
N LEU A 82 -17.22 16.54 -29.07
CA LEU A 82 -16.44 17.14 -30.16
C LEU A 82 -15.85 16.02 -31.02
N PHE A 83 -16.36 15.85 -32.23
CA PHE A 83 -15.97 14.75 -33.11
C PHE A 83 -14.73 15.09 -33.93
N TYR A 84 -13.79 14.14 -33.96
CA TYR A 84 -12.56 14.16 -34.74
C TYR A 84 -12.27 12.76 -35.30
N ASP A 85 -11.35 12.70 -36.26
CA ASP A 85 -10.94 11.46 -36.89
C ASP A 85 -9.43 11.45 -37.09
N ASP A 86 -8.76 10.46 -36.52
CA ASP A 86 -7.30 10.30 -36.62
C ASP A 86 -6.84 9.60 -37.90
N LYS A 87 -7.78 9.05 -38.70
CA LYS A 87 -7.52 8.33 -39.96
C LYS A 87 -6.48 7.21 -39.86
N ARG A 88 -6.20 6.72 -38.65
CA ARG A 88 -5.13 5.77 -38.28
C ARG A 88 -3.71 6.26 -38.59
N TYR A 89 -3.51 7.56 -38.76
CA TYR A 89 -2.20 8.16 -39.01
C TYR A 89 -1.71 8.90 -37.77
N ILE A 90 -0.51 8.54 -37.30
CA ILE A 90 0.05 9.07 -36.04
C ILE A 90 0.20 10.59 -36.02
N ASN A 91 0.56 11.22 -37.15
CA ASN A 91 0.67 12.67 -37.27
C ASN A 91 -0.69 13.35 -37.10
N ILE A 92 -1.74 12.81 -37.75
CA ILE A 92 -3.11 13.33 -37.62
C ILE A 92 -3.62 13.11 -36.19
N ALA A 93 -3.36 11.95 -35.60
CA ALA A 93 -3.73 11.65 -34.21
C ALA A 93 -3.10 12.63 -33.22
N GLN A 94 -1.80 12.93 -33.36
CA GLN A 94 -1.10 13.91 -32.52
C GLN A 94 -1.66 15.32 -32.70
N ASP A 95 -2.01 15.72 -33.92
CA ASP A 95 -2.61 17.03 -34.18
C ASP A 95 -4.00 17.15 -33.54
N VAL A 96 -4.81 16.08 -33.60
CA VAL A 96 -6.11 15.99 -32.91
C VAL A 96 -5.92 16.04 -31.39
N ALA A 97 -4.99 15.27 -30.84
CA ALA A 97 -4.71 15.26 -29.41
C ALA A 97 -4.26 16.62 -28.89
N ARG A 98 -3.38 17.33 -29.63
CA ARG A 98 -2.98 18.70 -29.29
C ARG A 98 -4.14 19.70 -29.35
N LYS A 99 -5.02 19.60 -30.35
CA LYS A 99 -6.23 20.45 -30.43
C LYS A 99 -7.16 20.23 -29.24
N LEU A 100 -7.36 18.98 -28.84
CA LEU A 100 -8.17 18.63 -27.66
C LEU A 100 -7.50 19.09 -26.36
N ALA A 101 -6.17 18.94 -26.24
CA ALA A 101 -5.40 19.43 -25.10
C ALA A 101 -5.40 20.96 -24.97
N ALA A 102 -5.40 21.69 -26.09
CA ALA A 102 -5.52 23.15 -26.09
C ALA A 102 -6.96 23.62 -25.79
N HIS A 103 -7.97 22.75 -25.96
CA HIS A 103 -9.36 23.11 -25.66
C HIS A 103 -9.60 23.11 -24.13
N PRO A 104 -9.98 24.26 -23.54
CA PRO A 104 -9.94 24.43 -22.10
C PRO A 104 -11.07 23.69 -21.35
N ASP A 105 -12.18 23.42 -22.01
CA ASP A 105 -13.34 22.75 -21.41
C ASP A 105 -13.37 21.23 -21.66
N VAL A 106 -12.42 20.66 -22.42
CA VAL A 106 -12.38 19.21 -22.66
C VAL A 106 -11.83 18.51 -21.43
N VAL A 107 -12.64 17.62 -20.84
CA VAL A 107 -12.29 16.88 -19.62
C VAL A 107 -11.96 15.42 -19.88
N ALA A 108 -12.45 14.87 -21.00
CA ALA A 108 -12.22 13.49 -21.38
C ALA A 108 -12.18 13.31 -22.89
N VAL A 109 -11.56 12.23 -23.34
CA VAL A 109 -11.51 11.75 -24.73
C VAL A 109 -11.91 10.28 -24.75
N VAL A 110 -12.83 9.95 -25.64
CA VAL A 110 -13.22 8.58 -25.97
C VAL A 110 -12.76 8.29 -27.39
N GLY A 111 -12.03 7.19 -27.59
CA GLY A 111 -11.58 6.79 -28.92
C GLY A 111 -10.07 6.66 -29.04
N HIS A 112 -9.53 7.05 -30.19
CA HIS A 112 -8.34 6.43 -30.79
C HIS A 112 -8.38 4.90 -30.64
N ARG A 113 -9.01 4.24 -31.62
CA ARG A 113 -9.27 2.80 -31.56
C ARG A 113 -8.03 1.97 -31.83
N TYR A 114 -7.01 2.52 -32.48
CA TYR A 114 -5.88 1.73 -32.95
C TYR A 114 -4.64 1.95 -32.06
N SER A 115 -4.04 0.86 -31.55
CA SER A 115 -2.90 0.92 -30.61
C SER A 115 -1.75 1.80 -31.12
N GLY A 116 -1.43 1.74 -32.42
CA GLY A 116 -0.35 2.52 -33.02
C GLY A 116 -0.54 4.04 -32.99
N VAL A 117 -1.77 4.51 -32.81
CA VAL A 117 -2.07 5.94 -32.58
C VAL A 117 -2.42 6.24 -31.13
N ALA A 118 -3.13 5.34 -30.45
CA ALA A 118 -3.57 5.51 -29.07
C ALA A 118 -2.41 5.54 -28.06
N VAL A 119 -1.41 4.66 -28.21
CA VAL A 119 -0.27 4.60 -27.30
C VAL A 119 0.52 5.92 -27.32
N PRO A 120 0.94 6.48 -28.47
CA PRO A 120 1.70 7.73 -28.45
C PRO A 120 0.90 8.96 -27.98
N VAL A 121 -0.41 9.03 -28.26
CA VAL A 121 -1.25 10.19 -27.85
C VAL A 121 -1.70 10.11 -26.40
N SER A 122 -1.69 8.91 -25.79
CA SER A 122 -2.00 8.74 -24.36
C SER A 122 -1.13 9.64 -23.48
N ILE A 123 0.17 9.78 -23.81
CA ILE A 123 1.11 10.65 -23.10
C ILE A 123 0.70 12.14 -23.18
N ILE A 124 0.12 12.58 -24.31
CA ILE A 124 -0.36 13.96 -24.47
C ILE A 124 -1.55 14.20 -23.53
N TYR A 125 -2.50 13.27 -23.47
CA TYR A 125 -3.65 13.39 -22.58
C TYR A 125 -3.26 13.27 -21.11
N GLU A 126 -2.33 12.38 -20.80
CA GLU A 126 -1.79 12.18 -19.46
C GLU A 126 -1.10 13.45 -18.94
N THR A 127 -0.22 14.07 -19.74
CA THR A 127 0.52 15.28 -19.33
C THR A 127 -0.36 16.53 -19.28
N THR A 128 -1.55 16.50 -19.90
CA THR A 128 -2.49 17.63 -19.93
C THR A 128 -3.74 17.41 -19.08
N GLY A 129 -3.80 16.29 -18.35
CA GLY A 129 -4.86 15.99 -17.39
C GLY A 129 -6.21 15.69 -18.03
N ILE A 130 -6.26 15.03 -19.18
CA ILE A 130 -7.50 14.64 -19.88
C ILE A 130 -7.72 13.14 -19.69
N VAL A 131 -8.88 12.74 -19.16
CA VAL A 131 -9.24 11.31 -19.08
C VAL A 131 -9.35 10.72 -20.48
N PHE A 132 -8.64 9.66 -20.76
CA PHE A 132 -8.62 9.02 -22.06
C PHE A 132 -9.06 7.57 -21.96
N ILE A 133 -10.24 7.25 -22.52
CA ILE A 133 -10.75 5.88 -22.63
C ILE A 133 -10.57 5.43 -24.10
N SER A 134 -9.55 4.60 -24.35
CA SER A 134 -9.42 3.96 -25.66
C SER A 134 -10.44 2.84 -25.82
N THR A 135 -11.11 2.84 -26.97
CA THR A 135 -12.16 1.88 -27.32
C THR A 135 -11.71 0.70 -28.15
N GLY A 136 -10.40 0.61 -28.44
CA GLY A 136 -9.85 -0.48 -29.25
C GLY A 136 -8.36 -0.77 -29.06
N ALA A 137 -7.62 -0.01 -28.26
CA ALA A 137 -6.19 -0.25 -28.06
C ALA A 137 -5.94 -1.53 -27.24
N THR A 138 -5.48 -2.58 -27.91
CA THR A 138 -5.17 -3.87 -27.30
C THR A 138 -3.71 -4.00 -26.85
N ASP A 139 -2.80 -3.16 -27.35
CA ASP A 139 -1.37 -3.26 -27.01
C ASP A 139 -1.16 -3.00 -25.51
N PRO A 140 -0.60 -3.95 -24.75
CA PRO A 140 -0.46 -3.79 -23.30
C PRO A 140 0.38 -2.59 -22.86
N SER A 141 1.29 -2.08 -23.71
CA SER A 141 2.06 -0.86 -23.43
C SER A 141 1.17 0.38 -23.20
N PHE A 142 -0.07 0.35 -23.72
CA PHE A 142 -1.05 1.43 -23.59
C PHE A 142 -1.35 1.83 -22.14
N THR A 143 -1.43 0.87 -21.23
CA THR A 143 -1.68 1.12 -19.80
C THR A 143 -0.52 0.70 -18.91
N GLN A 144 0.50 0.03 -19.45
CA GLN A 144 1.63 -0.48 -18.64
C GLN A 144 2.43 0.60 -17.93
N TYR A 145 2.44 1.84 -18.44
CA TYR A 145 3.12 2.95 -17.77
C TYR A 145 2.36 3.50 -16.55
N GLY A 146 1.11 3.05 -16.30
CA GLY A 146 0.37 3.36 -15.08
C GLY A 146 -0.14 4.80 -14.97
N GLY A 147 -0.51 5.43 -16.09
CA GLY A 147 -1.02 6.81 -16.11
C GLY A 147 -2.29 7.00 -15.28
N ALA A 148 -2.46 8.15 -14.62
CA ALA A 148 -3.63 8.51 -13.84
C ALA A 148 -4.90 8.72 -14.69
N TYR A 149 -4.73 9.15 -15.95
CA TYR A 149 -5.86 9.54 -16.82
C TYR A 149 -6.15 8.54 -17.93
N THR A 150 -5.37 7.46 -18.04
CA THR A 150 -5.41 6.58 -19.22
C THR A 150 -6.11 5.26 -18.90
N PHE A 151 -7.05 4.87 -19.77
CA PHE A 151 -7.95 3.74 -19.61
C PHE A 151 -8.23 3.06 -20.95
N ARG A 152 -8.44 1.74 -20.96
CA ARG A 152 -9.06 1.06 -22.11
C ARG A 152 -10.27 0.27 -21.68
N ASN A 153 -11.33 0.33 -22.49
CA ASN A 153 -12.55 -0.44 -22.26
C ASN A 153 -12.59 -1.72 -23.15
N MET A 154 -11.42 -2.07 -23.70
CA MET A 154 -11.13 -3.19 -24.60
C MET A 154 -10.09 -4.14 -23.95
N LEU A 155 -10.21 -5.45 -24.20
CA LEU A 155 -9.27 -6.46 -23.70
C LEU A 155 -7.86 -6.25 -24.27
N SER A 156 -6.84 -6.60 -23.48
CA SER A 156 -5.45 -6.55 -23.91
C SER A 156 -5.10 -7.72 -24.85
N ASP A 157 -4.04 -7.58 -25.65
CA ASP A 157 -3.49 -8.70 -26.45
C ASP A 157 -2.97 -9.84 -25.53
N ASP A 158 -2.52 -9.51 -24.32
CA ASP A 158 -2.10 -10.50 -23.31
C ASP A 158 -3.28 -11.40 -22.90
N ASP A 159 -4.43 -10.80 -22.61
CA ASP A 159 -5.64 -11.53 -22.22
C ASP A 159 -6.24 -12.27 -23.42
N THR A 160 -6.30 -11.61 -24.58
CA THR A 160 -6.85 -12.18 -25.82
C THR A 160 -6.05 -13.39 -26.29
N GLY A 161 -4.71 -13.31 -26.29
CA GLY A 161 -3.83 -14.40 -26.70
C GLY A 161 -3.99 -15.63 -25.80
N LYS A 162 -4.05 -15.43 -24.49
CA LYS A 162 -4.24 -16.52 -23.52
C LYS A 162 -5.59 -17.20 -23.66
N GLU A 163 -6.68 -16.43 -23.73
CA GLU A 163 -8.03 -17.00 -23.89
C GLU A 163 -8.19 -17.72 -25.23
N THR A 164 -7.54 -17.22 -26.29
CA THR A 164 -7.55 -17.89 -27.59
C THR A 164 -6.78 -19.22 -27.56
N ALA A 165 -5.69 -19.32 -26.80
CA ALA A 165 -4.99 -20.58 -26.57
C ALA A 165 -5.83 -21.57 -25.74
N LYS A 166 -6.55 -21.08 -24.71
CA LYS A 166 -7.50 -21.89 -23.94
C LYS A 166 -8.63 -22.46 -24.81
N LEU A 167 -9.20 -21.65 -25.70
CA LEU A 167 -10.17 -22.12 -26.69
C LEU A 167 -9.57 -23.22 -27.57
N ALA A 168 -8.36 -23.02 -28.10
CA ALA A 168 -7.70 -24.00 -28.95
C ALA A 168 -7.51 -25.35 -28.23
N TYR A 169 -7.14 -25.30 -26.95
CA TYR A 169 -7.03 -26.47 -26.09
C TYR A 169 -8.38 -27.16 -25.89
N GLN A 170 -9.44 -26.41 -25.59
CA GLN A 170 -10.80 -26.93 -25.40
C GLN A 170 -11.39 -27.55 -26.68
N LYS A 171 -11.10 -26.97 -27.85
CA LYS A 171 -11.44 -27.53 -29.17
C LYS A 171 -10.65 -28.82 -29.49
N GLY A 172 -9.68 -29.19 -28.65
CA GLY A 172 -8.92 -30.42 -28.77
C GLY A 172 -7.75 -30.34 -29.75
N PHE A 173 -7.34 -29.15 -30.20
CA PHE A 173 -6.19 -29.00 -31.08
C PHE A 173 -4.91 -29.40 -30.34
N LYS A 174 -4.04 -30.17 -31.01
CA LYS A 174 -2.78 -30.68 -30.43
C LYS A 174 -1.56 -30.13 -31.15
N LYS A 175 -1.67 -29.83 -32.43
CA LYS A 175 -0.60 -29.25 -33.26
C LYS A 175 -1.12 -28.03 -34.00
N MET A 176 -0.46 -26.89 -33.87
CA MET A 176 -0.89 -25.66 -34.54
C MET A 176 0.25 -24.98 -35.28
N ALA A 177 -0.07 -24.33 -36.39
CA ALA A 177 0.83 -23.39 -37.04
C ALA A 177 0.45 -21.96 -36.64
N VAL A 178 1.42 -21.07 -36.54
CA VAL A 178 1.25 -19.66 -36.18
C VAL A 178 1.75 -18.81 -37.33
N ILE A 179 0.92 -17.87 -37.78
CA ILE A 179 1.30 -16.89 -38.80
C ILE A 179 1.02 -15.49 -38.25
N TYR A 180 1.97 -14.57 -38.37
CA TYR A 180 1.77 -13.20 -37.90
C TYR A 180 2.26 -12.13 -38.88
N GLU A 181 1.66 -10.95 -38.79
CA GLU A 181 2.11 -9.77 -39.50
C GLU A 181 3.31 -9.14 -38.75
N ARG A 182 4.38 -8.74 -39.46
CA ARG A 182 5.61 -8.14 -38.90
C ARG A 182 5.44 -6.70 -38.39
N GLU A 183 4.35 -6.43 -37.72
CA GLU A 183 4.13 -5.25 -36.88
C GLU A 183 4.11 -5.71 -35.41
N THR A 184 4.41 -4.81 -34.46
CA THR A 184 4.64 -5.19 -33.05
C THR A 184 3.45 -5.89 -32.41
N ALA A 185 2.22 -5.47 -32.73
CA ALA A 185 1.00 -6.06 -32.17
C ALA A 185 0.73 -7.49 -32.66
N GLY A 186 0.84 -7.73 -33.97
CA GLY A 186 0.61 -9.05 -34.56
C GLY A 186 1.63 -10.09 -34.09
N GLN A 187 2.91 -9.70 -34.02
CA GLN A 187 3.96 -10.53 -33.47
C GLN A 187 3.73 -10.83 -31.98
N ARG A 188 3.46 -9.80 -31.18
CA ARG A 188 3.26 -9.97 -29.74
C ARG A 188 2.10 -10.91 -29.42
N LEU A 189 0.96 -10.73 -30.08
CA LEU A 189 -0.20 -11.60 -29.89
C LEU A 189 0.13 -13.06 -30.25
N ALA A 190 0.90 -13.29 -31.31
CA ALA A 190 1.36 -14.61 -31.71
C ALA A 190 2.35 -15.24 -30.70
N ASP A 191 3.24 -14.44 -30.12
CA ASP A 191 4.16 -14.88 -29.07
C ASP A 191 3.39 -15.33 -27.82
N ILE A 192 2.46 -14.51 -27.33
CA ILE A 192 1.61 -14.82 -26.15
C ILE A 192 0.77 -16.08 -26.39
N PHE A 193 0.12 -16.16 -27.56
CA PHE A 193 -0.64 -17.35 -27.93
C PHE A 193 0.25 -18.59 -27.91
N SER A 194 1.46 -18.51 -28.48
CA SER A 194 2.38 -19.64 -28.56
C SER A 194 2.88 -20.08 -27.18
N GLU A 195 3.19 -19.13 -26.30
CA GLU A 195 3.59 -19.40 -24.91
C GLU A 195 2.48 -20.07 -24.12
N GLU A 196 1.24 -19.59 -24.23
CA GLU A 196 0.12 -20.18 -23.49
C GLU A 196 -0.30 -21.53 -24.08
N ALA A 197 -0.25 -21.67 -25.41
CA ALA A 197 -0.49 -22.93 -26.10
C ALA A 197 0.49 -24.02 -25.63
N ASP A 198 1.77 -23.70 -25.45
CA ASP A 198 2.78 -24.63 -24.93
C ASP A 198 2.46 -25.07 -23.49
N LYS A 199 2.08 -24.15 -22.61
CA LYS A 199 1.65 -24.47 -21.23
C LYS A 199 0.44 -25.39 -21.17
N LEU A 200 -0.47 -25.24 -22.13
CA LEU A 200 -1.68 -26.07 -22.27
C LEU A 200 -1.42 -27.40 -22.99
N GLY A 201 -0.19 -27.66 -23.44
CA GLY A 201 0.20 -28.90 -24.12
C GLY A 201 -0.16 -28.95 -25.61
N ILE A 202 -0.33 -27.80 -26.27
CA ILE A 202 -0.48 -27.68 -27.72
C ILE A 202 0.89 -27.41 -28.33
N THR A 203 1.32 -28.25 -29.28
CA THR A 203 2.61 -28.08 -29.97
C THR A 203 2.51 -27.08 -31.12
N ILE A 204 3.28 -25.99 -31.07
CA ILE A 204 3.43 -25.08 -32.22
C ILE A 204 4.45 -25.66 -33.21
N VAL A 205 3.96 -26.18 -34.34
CA VAL A 205 4.80 -26.91 -35.31
C VAL A 205 5.53 -25.99 -36.30
N ALA A 206 5.03 -24.77 -36.51
CA ALA A 206 5.65 -23.78 -37.37
C ALA A 206 5.20 -22.37 -36.99
N VAL A 207 6.14 -21.42 -37.03
CA VAL A 207 5.87 -19.99 -36.88
C VAL A 207 6.33 -19.27 -38.15
N ARG A 208 5.45 -18.54 -38.83
CA ARG A 208 5.76 -17.78 -40.05
C ARG A 208 5.28 -16.34 -39.93
N SER A 209 5.84 -15.49 -40.77
CA SER A 209 5.58 -14.05 -40.71
C SER A 209 5.46 -13.45 -42.11
N TYR A 210 4.65 -12.40 -42.27
CA TYR A 210 4.51 -11.64 -43.52
C TYR A 210 4.59 -10.13 -43.29
N PHE A 211 4.84 -9.36 -44.36
CA PHE A 211 4.84 -7.90 -44.30
C PHE A 211 3.51 -7.32 -44.79
N LYS A 212 3.11 -6.14 -44.28
CA LYS A 212 1.87 -5.45 -44.70
C LYS A 212 1.79 -5.09 -46.19
N TRP A 213 2.92 -4.95 -46.88
CA TRP A 213 2.93 -4.70 -48.33
C TRP A 213 2.92 -6.00 -49.16
N GLN A 214 3.01 -7.16 -48.52
CA GLN A 214 3.03 -8.44 -49.19
C GLN A 214 1.64 -8.78 -49.71
N LYS A 215 1.54 -9.06 -51.02
CA LYS A 215 0.28 -9.45 -51.69
C LYS A 215 0.24 -10.94 -52.09
N ASP A 216 1.39 -11.60 -52.06
CA ASP A 216 1.55 -13.01 -52.42
C ASP A 216 2.01 -13.81 -51.19
N PHE A 217 1.14 -14.67 -50.69
CA PHE A 217 1.35 -15.51 -49.52
C PHE A 217 1.62 -16.97 -49.89
N ARG A 218 1.66 -17.31 -51.19
CA ARG A 218 1.75 -18.70 -51.68
C ARG A 218 3.01 -19.42 -51.21
N SER A 219 4.12 -18.69 -51.01
CA SER A 219 5.36 -19.26 -50.48
C SER A 219 5.17 -19.79 -49.05
N ILE A 220 4.62 -18.95 -48.15
CA ILE A 220 4.34 -19.31 -46.75
C ILE A 220 3.35 -20.48 -46.70
N THR A 221 2.30 -20.39 -47.49
CA THR A 221 1.27 -21.43 -47.58
C THR A 221 1.82 -22.76 -48.12
N SER A 222 2.61 -22.74 -49.19
CA SER A 222 3.19 -23.96 -49.77
C SER A 222 4.15 -24.64 -48.81
N GLU A 223 4.93 -23.85 -48.08
CA GLU A 223 5.84 -24.36 -47.06
C GLU A 223 5.10 -25.05 -45.92
N LEU A 224 4.06 -24.38 -45.37
CA LEU A 224 3.23 -24.95 -44.31
C LEU A 224 2.57 -26.25 -44.74
N ALA A 225 1.92 -26.25 -45.90
CA ALA A 225 1.18 -27.41 -46.41
C ALA A 225 2.08 -28.62 -46.74
N LYS A 226 3.34 -28.41 -47.16
CA LYS A 226 4.25 -29.51 -47.54
C LYS A 226 5.03 -30.08 -46.37
N ASN A 227 5.44 -29.24 -45.42
CA ASN A 227 6.46 -29.59 -44.43
C ASN A 227 5.90 -29.88 -43.03
N TYR A 228 4.64 -29.51 -42.75
CA TYR A 228 4.09 -29.59 -41.40
C TYR A 228 2.70 -30.23 -41.39
N LYS A 229 2.36 -30.90 -40.29
CA LYS A 229 1.00 -31.35 -39.97
C LYS A 229 0.49 -30.60 -38.76
N PHE A 230 -0.67 -29.97 -38.89
CA PHE A 230 -1.31 -29.16 -37.87
C PHE A 230 -2.83 -29.28 -37.98
N ASP A 231 -3.52 -29.08 -36.87
CA ASP A 231 -4.96 -29.23 -36.70
C ASP A 231 -5.69 -27.90 -36.85
N ALA A 232 -4.98 -26.78 -36.69
CA ALA A 232 -5.48 -25.41 -36.86
C ALA A 232 -4.32 -24.42 -37.09
N VAL A 233 -4.65 -23.22 -37.57
CA VAL A 233 -3.69 -22.12 -37.76
C VAL A 233 -4.11 -20.90 -36.97
N PHE A 234 -3.22 -20.38 -36.14
CA PHE A 234 -3.40 -19.08 -35.48
C PHE A 234 -2.88 -17.95 -36.39
N ILE A 235 -3.64 -16.85 -36.51
CA ILE A 235 -3.27 -15.66 -37.28
C ILE A 235 -3.27 -14.41 -36.39
N GLY A 236 -2.09 -13.84 -36.16
CA GLY A 236 -1.91 -12.51 -35.56
C GLY A 236 -1.67 -11.44 -36.63
N GLY A 237 -2.73 -10.91 -37.24
CA GLY A 237 -2.61 -9.97 -38.37
C GLY A 237 -3.84 -9.09 -38.59
N LEU A 238 -3.72 -8.11 -39.50
CA LEU A 238 -4.78 -7.13 -39.75
C LEU A 238 -5.48 -7.36 -41.09
N LEU A 239 -6.73 -6.90 -41.18
CA LEU A 239 -7.44 -6.77 -42.45
C LEU A 239 -6.90 -5.55 -43.23
N PRO A 240 -6.82 -5.64 -44.58
CA PRO A 240 -7.30 -6.74 -45.42
C PRO A 240 -6.29 -7.91 -45.58
N PHE A 241 -5.03 -7.75 -45.16
CA PHE A 241 -3.93 -8.68 -45.47
C PHE A 241 -4.14 -10.10 -44.92
N ALA A 242 -4.61 -10.22 -43.68
CA ALA A 242 -4.94 -11.50 -43.06
C ALA A 242 -6.04 -12.25 -43.84
N GLY A 243 -7.05 -11.52 -44.33
CA GLY A 243 -8.12 -12.09 -45.17
C GLY A 243 -7.60 -12.62 -46.51
N GLU A 244 -6.71 -11.87 -47.16
CA GLU A 244 -6.08 -12.31 -48.42
C GLU A 244 -5.16 -13.53 -48.20
N LEU A 245 -4.46 -13.60 -47.07
CA LEU A 245 -3.70 -14.79 -46.68
C LEU A 245 -4.60 -16.01 -46.52
N ILE A 246 -5.70 -15.89 -45.77
CA ILE A 246 -6.67 -16.98 -45.56
C ILE A 246 -7.22 -17.48 -46.90
N LYS A 247 -7.57 -16.56 -47.81
CA LYS A 247 -8.05 -16.87 -49.16
C LYS A 247 -7.05 -17.66 -49.99
N GLN A 248 -5.79 -17.22 -50.02
CA GLN A 248 -4.73 -17.92 -50.74
C GLN A 248 -4.40 -19.28 -50.07
N ALA A 249 -4.42 -19.34 -48.74
CA ALA A 249 -4.20 -20.58 -47.98
C ALA A 249 -5.24 -21.66 -48.30
N ARG A 250 -6.52 -21.29 -48.31
CA ARG A 250 -7.65 -22.17 -48.68
C ARG A 250 -7.56 -22.64 -50.13
N THR A 251 -7.23 -21.73 -51.06
CA THR A 251 -7.06 -22.08 -52.49
C THR A 251 -5.94 -23.10 -52.71
N MET A 252 -4.94 -23.13 -51.82
CA MET A 252 -3.81 -24.06 -51.88
C MET A 252 -4.01 -25.33 -51.03
N GLY A 253 -5.22 -25.57 -50.51
CA GLY A 253 -5.59 -26.83 -49.86
C GLY A 253 -5.40 -26.88 -48.34
N ILE A 254 -5.11 -25.76 -47.67
CA ILE A 254 -5.18 -25.70 -46.20
C ILE A 254 -6.65 -25.60 -45.80
N THR A 255 -7.25 -26.68 -45.29
CA THR A 255 -8.68 -26.77 -44.94
C THR A 255 -8.97 -26.72 -43.43
N VAL A 256 -7.93 -26.76 -42.59
CA VAL A 256 -8.08 -26.69 -41.12
C VAL A 256 -8.62 -25.34 -40.63
N PRO A 257 -9.25 -25.26 -39.45
CA PRO A 257 -9.74 -23.99 -38.90
C PRO A 257 -8.63 -22.93 -38.76
N PHE A 258 -8.99 -21.67 -39.01
CA PHE A 258 -8.14 -20.53 -38.70
C PHE A 258 -8.67 -19.85 -37.44
N ILE A 259 -7.79 -19.46 -36.52
CA ILE A 259 -8.13 -18.70 -35.33
C ILE A 259 -7.41 -17.36 -35.39
N GLY A 260 -8.15 -16.26 -35.42
CA GLY A 260 -7.62 -14.89 -35.55
C GLY A 260 -7.61 -14.13 -34.23
N GLY A 261 -6.98 -12.95 -34.24
CA GLY A 261 -7.19 -11.91 -33.22
C GLY A 261 -8.45 -11.08 -33.44
N HIS A 262 -8.72 -10.14 -32.52
CA HIS A 262 -9.93 -9.28 -32.57
C HIS A 262 -10.02 -8.42 -33.84
N SER A 263 -8.89 -8.11 -34.48
CA SER A 263 -8.81 -7.39 -35.74
C SER A 263 -9.56 -8.06 -36.90
N LEU A 264 -9.89 -9.35 -36.78
CA LEU A 264 -10.65 -10.10 -37.78
C LEU A 264 -12.17 -10.13 -37.48
N ASP A 265 -12.64 -9.63 -36.33
CA ASP A 265 -14.07 -9.51 -35.97
C ASP A 265 -14.72 -8.34 -36.72
N SER A 266 -14.74 -8.45 -38.05
CA SER A 266 -15.26 -7.42 -38.97
C SER A 266 -15.93 -8.06 -40.18
N PRO A 267 -17.05 -7.50 -40.68
CA PRO A 267 -17.64 -7.90 -41.97
C PRO A 267 -16.65 -7.82 -43.14
N GLU A 268 -15.63 -6.98 -43.04
CA GLU A 268 -14.56 -6.84 -44.05
C GLU A 268 -13.84 -8.18 -44.31
N LEU A 269 -13.73 -9.06 -43.30
CA LEU A 269 -13.11 -10.38 -43.47
C LEU A 269 -13.77 -11.17 -44.61
N PHE A 270 -15.11 -11.20 -44.64
CA PHE A 270 -15.84 -11.89 -45.70
C PHE A 270 -15.78 -11.12 -47.03
N THR A 271 -15.77 -9.78 -46.99
CA THR A 271 -15.58 -8.95 -48.18
C THR A 271 -14.26 -9.28 -48.90
N VAL A 272 -13.18 -9.50 -48.16
CA VAL A 272 -11.84 -9.77 -48.72
C VAL A 272 -11.69 -11.25 -49.12
N ALA A 273 -12.03 -12.17 -48.22
CA ALA A 273 -11.74 -13.60 -48.39
C ALA A 273 -12.88 -14.41 -49.03
N GLY A 274 -14.10 -13.86 -49.07
CA GLY A 274 -15.30 -14.56 -49.51
C GLY A 274 -15.54 -15.85 -48.70
N LYS A 275 -16.03 -16.91 -49.36
CA LYS A 275 -16.25 -18.23 -48.76
C LYS A 275 -14.98 -18.86 -48.14
N SER A 276 -13.79 -18.37 -48.48
CA SER A 276 -12.56 -18.87 -47.87
C SER A 276 -12.45 -18.53 -46.39
N ALA A 277 -13.18 -17.51 -45.92
CA ALA A 277 -13.24 -17.17 -44.51
C ALA A 277 -14.19 -18.07 -43.70
N ASP A 278 -14.92 -19.00 -44.31
CA ASP A 278 -15.72 -19.95 -43.55
C ASP A 278 -14.81 -20.77 -42.60
N HIS A 279 -15.31 -21.01 -41.39
CA HIS A 279 -14.60 -21.64 -40.27
C HIS A 279 -13.40 -20.86 -39.72
N VAL A 280 -13.37 -19.53 -39.94
CA VAL A 280 -12.48 -18.64 -39.20
C VAL A 280 -13.12 -18.31 -37.86
N ILE A 281 -12.40 -18.58 -36.77
CA ILE A 281 -12.81 -18.30 -35.39
C ILE A 281 -12.11 -17.01 -34.93
N VAL A 282 -12.85 -16.09 -34.30
CA VAL A 282 -12.32 -14.82 -33.79
C VAL A 282 -12.82 -14.54 -32.37
N PRO A 283 -12.01 -13.93 -31.50
CA PRO A 283 -12.45 -13.40 -30.23
C PRO A 283 -13.30 -12.14 -30.43
N SER A 284 -14.36 -12.02 -29.65
CA SER A 284 -15.25 -10.87 -29.66
C SER A 284 -15.63 -10.46 -28.23
N VAL A 285 -15.86 -9.16 -28.05
CA VAL A 285 -16.30 -8.56 -26.79
C VAL A 285 -17.75 -8.10 -26.84
N PHE A 286 -18.45 -8.31 -27.95
CA PHE A 286 -19.84 -7.92 -28.12
C PHE A 286 -20.65 -9.01 -28.82
N ASN A 287 -21.72 -9.41 -28.16
CA ASN A 287 -22.75 -10.29 -28.69
C ASN A 287 -24.10 -9.55 -28.64
N PRO A 288 -24.70 -9.17 -29.79
CA PRO A 288 -25.97 -8.44 -29.81
C PRO A 288 -27.17 -9.28 -29.36
N ASP A 289 -27.05 -10.61 -29.34
CA ASP A 289 -28.10 -11.55 -28.97
C ASP A 289 -27.99 -12.00 -27.49
N THR A 290 -27.02 -11.47 -26.73
CA THR A 290 -26.87 -11.77 -25.29
C THR A 290 -28.17 -11.47 -24.54
N PRO A 291 -28.64 -12.37 -23.65
CA PRO A 291 -29.86 -12.16 -22.88
C PRO A 291 -29.71 -11.11 -21.76
N SER A 292 -28.66 -10.30 -21.75
CA SER A 292 -28.50 -9.22 -20.78
C SER A 292 -29.48 -8.09 -21.09
N LYS A 293 -30.01 -7.45 -20.04
CA LYS A 293 -30.94 -6.32 -20.22
C LYS A 293 -30.25 -5.14 -20.92
N SER A 294 -29.04 -4.78 -20.49
CA SER A 294 -28.26 -3.66 -21.06
C SER A 294 -28.00 -3.85 -22.56
N THR A 295 -27.60 -5.07 -22.96
CA THR A 295 -27.35 -5.41 -24.37
C THR A 295 -28.64 -5.35 -25.20
N ARG A 296 -29.73 -5.98 -24.73
CA ARG A 296 -31.03 -5.94 -25.44
C ARG A 296 -31.57 -4.54 -25.60
N ASP A 297 -31.49 -3.73 -24.54
CA ASP A 297 -31.99 -2.35 -24.56
C ASP A 297 -31.16 -1.50 -25.52
N PHE A 298 -29.82 -1.62 -25.48
CA PHE A 298 -28.94 -0.96 -26.45
C PHE A 298 -29.28 -1.36 -27.89
N VAL A 299 -29.32 -2.66 -28.21
CA VAL A 299 -29.60 -3.15 -29.57
C VAL A 299 -30.97 -2.68 -30.07
N LYS A 300 -32.00 -2.78 -29.22
CA LYS A 300 -33.35 -2.34 -29.56
C LYS A 300 -33.39 -0.85 -29.89
N LYS A 301 -32.79 -0.02 -29.04
CA LYS A 301 -32.79 1.45 -29.21
C LYS A 301 -31.91 1.89 -30.37
N PHE A 302 -30.76 1.25 -30.54
CA PHE A 302 -29.87 1.50 -31.67
C PHE A 302 -30.57 1.20 -32.99
N ARG A 303 -31.21 0.03 -33.12
CA ARG A 303 -31.97 -0.35 -34.31
C ARG A 303 -33.15 0.59 -34.57
N ALA A 304 -33.86 1.00 -33.52
CA ALA A 304 -34.95 1.96 -33.64
C ALA A 304 -34.48 3.34 -34.15
N LYS A 305 -33.28 3.77 -33.75
CA LYS A 305 -32.72 5.08 -34.13
C LYS A 305 -32.05 5.08 -35.51
N PHE A 306 -31.30 4.02 -35.85
CA PHE A 306 -30.44 4.00 -37.04
C PHE A 306 -30.85 2.98 -38.11
N GLY A 307 -31.84 2.11 -37.85
CA GLY A 307 -32.36 1.16 -38.84
C GLY A 307 -31.45 -0.03 -39.16
N VAL A 308 -30.26 -0.11 -38.56
CA VAL A 308 -29.25 -1.17 -38.75
C VAL A 308 -28.90 -1.84 -37.43
N MET A 309 -28.30 -3.03 -37.47
CA MET A 309 -27.76 -3.70 -36.28
C MET A 309 -26.47 -3.02 -35.83
N PRO A 310 -26.25 -2.79 -34.52
CA PRO A 310 -24.99 -2.25 -34.03
C PRO A 310 -23.84 -3.25 -34.23
N ASP A 311 -22.66 -2.73 -34.57
CA ASP A 311 -21.41 -3.49 -34.56
C ASP A 311 -20.72 -3.41 -33.18
N THR A 312 -19.60 -4.12 -33.01
CA THR A 312 -18.79 -4.09 -31.79
C THR A 312 -18.34 -2.67 -31.44
N TRP A 313 -18.05 -1.82 -32.43
CA TRP A 313 -17.54 -0.47 -32.23
C TRP A 313 -18.63 0.49 -31.79
N ALA A 314 -19.85 0.36 -32.31
CA ALA A 314 -21.03 1.05 -31.81
C ALA A 314 -21.25 0.75 -30.33
N ALA A 315 -21.18 -0.53 -29.94
CA ALA A 315 -21.36 -0.94 -28.56
C ALA A 315 -20.24 -0.44 -27.64
N GLN A 316 -18.97 -0.51 -28.09
CA GLN A 316 -17.83 -0.01 -27.32
C GLN A 316 -17.83 1.52 -27.16
N GLY A 317 -18.20 2.26 -28.21
CA GLY A 317 -18.36 3.72 -28.14
C GLY A 317 -19.51 4.14 -27.24
N TYR A 318 -20.64 3.44 -27.33
CA TYR A 318 -21.78 3.62 -26.43
C TYR A 318 -21.39 3.41 -24.97
N ASP A 319 -20.74 2.27 -24.67
CA ASP A 319 -20.33 1.94 -23.31
C ASP A 319 -19.29 2.90 -22.76
N ALA A 320 -18.29 3.33 -23.56
CA ALA A 320 -17.28 4.28 -23.09
C ALA A 320 -17.90 5.62 -22.65
N VAL A 321 -18.90 6.12 -23.37
CA VAL A 321 -19.59 7.37 -23.00
C VAL A 321 -20.50 7.16 -21.79
N GLN A 322 -21.24 6.05 -21.73
CA GLN A 322 -22.07 5.71 -20.58
C GLN A 322 -21.25 5.52 -19.31
N LEU A 323 -20.10 4.86 -19.42
CA LEU A 323 -19.13 4.65 -18.36
C LEU A 323 -18.53 5.98 -17.88
N LEU A 324 -18.18 6.87 -18.82
CA LEU A 324 -17.70 8.22 -18.50
C LEU A 324 -18.76 9.02 -17.74
N ALA A 325 -20.01 9.02 -18.23
CA ALA A 325 -21.12 9.72 -17.58
C ALA A 325 -21.41 9.17 -16.19
N TYR A 326 -21.44 7.84 -16.06
CA TYR A 326 -21.57 7.17 -14.77
C TYR A 326 -20.43 7.56 -13.81
N SER A 327 -19.18 7.67 -14.31
CA SER A 327 -18.03 8.06 -13.49
C SER A 327 -18.09 9.51 -13.01
N ILE A 328 -18.60 10.42 -13.85
CA ILE A 328 -18.85 11.82 -13.46
C ILE A 328 -19.93 11.88 -12.38
N GLU A 329 -21.03 11.16 -12.57
CA GLU A 329 -22.14 11.14 -11.60
C GLU A 329 -21.69 10.51 -10.28
N LYS A 330 -20.97 9.40 -10.35
CA LYS A 330 -20.47 8.67 -9.18
C LYS A 330 -19.42 9.47 -8.40
N SER A 331 -18.56 10.22 -9.08
CA SER A 331 -17.59 11.10 -8.43
C SER A 331 -18.18 12.44 -7.97
N GLY A 332 -19.41 12.78 -8.37
CA GLY A 332 -19.98 14.10 -8.15
C GLY A 332 -19.21 15.23 -8.83
N SER A 333 -18.34 14.92 -9.80
CA SER A 333 -17.36 15.87 -10.34
C SER A 333 -17.02 15.63 -11.81
N ALA A 334 -16.99 16.72 -12.58
CA ALA A 334 -16.48 16.71 -13.96
C ALA A 334 -14.96 16.94 -14.04
N VAL A 335 -14.26 17.00 -12.90
CA VAL A 335 -12.80 17.17 -12.85
C VAL A 335 -12.13 15.89 -13.34
N PRO A 336 -11.22 15.94 -14.32
CA PRO A 336 -10.62 14.75 -14.94
C PRO A 336 -10.04 13.73 -13.95
N ILE A 337 -9.35 14.16 -12.89
CA ILE A 337 -8.76 13.20 -11.94
C ILE A 337 -9.83 12.50 -11.09
N ALA A 338 -10.95 13.16 -10.81
CA ALA A 338 -12.08 12.57 -10.10
C ALA A 338 -12.81 11.54 -10.99
N ILE A 339 -12.96 11.86 -12.28
CA ILE A 339 -13.47 10.93 -13.29
C ILE A 339 -12.55 9.71 -13.41
N GLY A 340 -11.24 9.94 -13.57
CA GLY A 340 -10.23 8.88 -13.65
C GLY A 340 -10.27 7.97 -12.42
N SER A 341 -10.30 8.57 -11.22
CA SER A 341 -10.43 7.83 -9.96
C SER A 341 -11.72 6.99 -9.93
N ALA A 342 -12.87 7.58 -10.27
CA ALA A 342 -14.12 6.82 -10.34
C ALA A 342 -14.05 5.66 -11.34
N LEU A 343 -13.44 5.85 -12.52
CA LEU A 343 -13.22 4.78 -13.47
C LEU A 343 -12.36 3.64 -12.89
N ARG A 344 -11.32 3.94 -12.11
CA ARG A 344 -10.46 2.91 -11.48
C ARG A 344 -11.21 2.04 -10.48
N PHE A 345 -12.20 2.63 -9.81
CA PHE A 345 -12.97 1.97 -8.74
C PHE A 345 -14.36 1.52 -9.19
N ILE A 346 -14.66 1.60 -10.49
CA ILE A 346 -15.84 0.96 -11.05
C ILE A 346 -15.66 -0.56 -10.96
N GLU A 347 -16.58 -1.21 -10.28
CA GLU A 347 -16.69 -2.65 -10.24
C GLU A 347 -17.99 -3.11 -10.88
N ASN A 348 -17.88 -4.07 -11.79
CA ASN A 348 -19.02 -4.80 -12.36
C ASN A 348 -20.08 -3.88 -12.98
N TRP A 349 -19.68 -2.73 -13.53
CA TRP A 349 -20.60 -1.83 -14.20
C TRP A 349 -21.12 -2.50 -15.47
N LYS A 350 -22.45 -2.61 -15.59
CA LYS A 350 -23.11 -3.40 -16.63
C LYS A 350 -23.40 -2.57 -17.89
N GLY A 351 -22.50 -2.66 -18.87
CA GLY A 351 -22.65 -2.06 -20.19
C GLY A 351 -23.32 -2.99 -21.23
N ALA A 352 -23.44 -2.50 -22.46
CA ALA A 352 -23.93 -3.24 -23.62
C ALA A 352 -22.98 -4.37 -24.06
N THR A 353 -21.68 -4.23 -23.82
CA THR A 353 -20.62 -5.21 -24.13
C THR A 353 -20.21 -6.07 -22.93
N GLY A 354 -21.02 -6.08 -21.87
CA GLY A 354 -20.78 -6.86 -20.66
C GLY A 354 -20.35 -6.00 -19.47
N SER A 355 -19.64 -6.64 -18.54
CA SER A 355 -19.24 -6.02 -17.28
C SER A 355 -17.91 -5.29 -17.42
N TYR A 356 -17.80 -4.12 -16.81
CA TYR A 356 -16.59 -3.33 -16.75
C TYR A 356 -16.06 -3.23 -15.33
N SER A 357 -14.79 -3.59 -15.18
CA SER A 357 -13.95 -3.28 -14.02
C SER A 357 -12.57 -2.88 -14.54
N PHE A 358 -11.84 -2.02 -13.83
CA PHE A 358 -10.52 -1.58 -14.25
C PHE A 358 -9.45 -1.99 -13.23
N LYS A 359 -8.29 -2.42 -13.73
CA LYS A 359 -7.03 -2.48 -12.97
C LYS A 359 -6.57 -1.04 -12.71
N LEU A 360 -5.72 -0.87 -11.70
CA LEU A 360 -5.26 0.47 -11.31
C LEU A 360 -4.34 1.15 -12.32
N ASN A 361 -3.75 0.40 -13.25
CA ASN A 361 -3.03 0.98 -14.38
C ASN A 361 -3.96 1.46 -15.51
N GLY A 362 -5.29 1.27 -15.39
CA GLY A 362 -6.29 1.67 -16.39
C GLY A 362 -6.64 0.58 -17.40
N ASP A 363 -6.02 -0.59 -17.25
CA ASP A 363 -6.39 -1.76 -18.03
C ASP A 363 -7.74 -2.31 -17.58
N ILE A 364 -8.48 -2.93 -18.49
CA ILE A 364 -9.74 -3.60 -18.12
C ILE A 364 -9.44 -4.94 -17.44
N THR A 365 -10.32 -5.38 -16.55
CA THR A 365 -10.25 -6.72 -15.92
C THR A 365 -11.64 -7.33 -15.79
N GLY A 366 -11.72 -8.66 -15.84
CA GLY A 366 -12.98 -9.39 -15.70
C GLY A 366 -13.99 -9.16 -16.82
N LYS A 367 -13.58 -8.58 -17.97
CA LYS A 367 -14.46 -8.44 -19.13
C LYS A 367 -14.66 -9.80 -19.78
N GLU A 368 -15.92 -10.13 -20.05
CA GLU A 368 -16.28 -11.36 -20.76
C GLU A 368 -15.69 -11.36 -22.17
N ILE A 369 -15.15 -12.51 -22.59
CA ILE A 369 -14.71 -12.76 -23.96
C ILE A 369 -15.60 -13.85 -24.55
N PHE A 370 -16.08 -13.61 -25.77
CA PHE A 370 -16.83 -14.57 -26.58
C PHE A 370 -15.98 -15.00 -27.76
N PHE A 371 -16.32 -16.13 -28.36
CA PHE A 371 -15.74 -16.54 -29.64
C PHE A 371 -16.83 -16.70 -30.68
N LYS A 372 -16.56 -16.18 -31.88
CA LYS A 372 -17.43 -16.30 -33.04
C LYS A 372 -16.74 -17.11 -34.13
N GLU A 373 -17.49 -17.94 -34.81
CA GLU A 373 -17.05 -18.64 -36.02
C GLU A 373 -17.80 -18.06 -37.22
N LEU A 374 -17.07 -17.74 -38.30
CA LEU A 374 -17.69 -17.28 -39.52
C LEU A 374 -18.26 -18.46 -40.30
N LEU A 375 -19.57 -18.47 -40.52
CA LEU A 375 -20.31 -19.48 -41.27
C LEU A 375 -21.21 -18.80 -42.31
N ASN A 376 -21.02 -19.13 -43.59
CA ASN A 376 -21.83 -18.60 -44.70
C ASN A 376 -21.86 -17.06 -44.75
N GLY A 377 -20.74 -16.42 -44.42
CA GLY A 377 -20.60 -14.96 -44.40
C GLY A 377 -21.26 -14.26 -43.20
N LYS A 378 -21.64 -15.00 -42.15
CA LYS A 378 -22.14 -14.46 -40.88
C LYS A 378 -21.35 -15.04 -39.72
N PHE A 379 -21.10 -14.23 -38.70
CA PHE A 379 -20.50 -14.72 -37.46
C PHE A 379 -21.57 -15.37 -36.58
N GLU A 380 -21.34 -16.62 -36.18
CA GLU A 380 -22.14 -17.37 -35.22
C GLU A 380 -21.33 -17.60 -33.94
N LEU A 381 -21.92 -17.50 -32.76
CA LEU A 381 -21.20 -17.66 -31.49
C LEU A 381 -20.93 -19.12 -31.16
N LEU A 382 -19.80 -19.36 -30.50
CA LEU A 382 -19.43 -20.65 -29.94
C LEU A 382 -19.81 -20.69 -28.45
N ASP A 383 -20.35 -21.83 -27.99
CA ASP A 383 -20.50 -22.12 -26.56
C ASP A 383 -19.09 -22.19 -25.92
N TYR A 384 -18.73 -21.15 -25.18
CA TYR A 384 -17.49 -21.03 -24.42
C TYR A 384 -17.83 -20.65 -22.98
N GLU A 385 -17.75 -21.61 -22.05
CA GLU A 385 -17.83 -21.34 -20.62
C GLU A 385 -16.47 -20.86 -20.12
N SER A 386 -16.33 -19.57 -19.82
CA SER A 386 -15.21 -19.08 -19.04
C SER A 386 -15.40 -19.48 -17.58
N LYS A 387 -14.40 -20.13 -16.98
CA LYS A 387 -14.38 -20.32 -15.53
C LYS A 387 -14.05 -18.98 -14.89
N GLU A 388 -14.95 -18.47 -14.04
CA GLU A 388 -14.71 -17.29 -13.21
C GLU A 388 -13.52 -17.52 -12.28
N GLU A 389 -12.43 -16.81 -12.50
CA GLU A 389 -11.51 -16.46 -11.41
C GLU A 389 -12.09 -15.24 -10.70
N ILE A 390 -12.52 -15.44 -9.46
CA ILE A 390 -12.91 -14.35 -8.57
C ILE A 390 -11.66 -13.48 -8.34
N SER A 391 -11.74 -12.23 -8.80
CA SER A 391 -10.71 -11.21 -8.58
C SER A 391 -10.47 -11.01 -7.08
N PRO A 392 -9.23 -10.98 -6.61
CA PRO A 392 -8.91 -10.68 -5.21
C PRO A 392 -9.35 -9.28 -4.76
N PHE A 393 -9.86 -8.44 -5.67
CA PHE A 393 -10.24 -7.05 -5.36
C PHE A 393 -11.73 -6.82 -5.09
N TYR A 394 -12.61 -7.81 -5.27
CA TYR A 394 -14.02 -7.70 -4.88
C TYR A 394 -14.15 -7.52 -3.36
N VAL A 395 -14.57 -6.33 -2.89
CA VAL A 395 -14.86 -6.07 -1.47
C VAL A 395 -16.35 -6.31 -1.23
N VAL A 396 -16.68 -7.30 -0.40
CA VAL A 396 -18.02 -7.38 0.19
C VAL A 396 -17.99 -6.56 1.47
N GLU A 397 -18.56 -5.36 1.42
CA GLU A 397 -18.51 -4.37 2.51
C GLU A 397 -18.97 -4.98 3.85
N GLU A 398 -19.97 -5.86 3.81
CA GLU A 398 -20.55 -6.52 4.99
C GLU A 398 -19.57 -7.43 5.73
N ILE A 399 -18.53 -7.94 5.05
CA ILE A 399 -17.59 -8.91 5.63
C ILE A 399 -16.12 -8.45 5.60
N THR A 400 -15.84 -7.25 5.09
CA THR A 400 -14.47 -6.77 4.92
C THR A 400 -14.20 -5.59 5.84
N LEU A 401 -13.13 -5.65 6.64
CA LEU A 401 -12.60 -4.51 7.39
C LEU A 401 -11.50 -3.81 6.57
N ARG A 402 -11.60 -2.49 6.44
CA ARG A 402 -10.72 -1.64 5.62
C ARG A 402 -9.91 -0.71 6.52
N LEU A 403 -8.60 -0.92 6.57
CA LEU A 403 -7.66 -0.21 7.43
C LEU A 403 -6.56 0.42 6.58
N PRO A 404 -6.05 1.60 6.93
CA PRO A 404 -4.84 2.13 6.32
C PRO A 404 -3.59 1.57 7.03
N VAL A 405 -2.45 1.67 6.37
CA VAL A 405 -1.11 1.62 6.98
C VAL A 405 -0.29 2.77 6.43
N GLU A 406 0.46 3.42 7.32
CA GLU A 406 1.35 4.52 7.01
C GLU A 406 2.62 3.97 6.37
N GLY A 407 2.94 4.46 5.16
CA GLY A 407 4.14 4.05 4.44
C GLY A 407 4.12 2.59 3.97
N ILE A 408 5.30 2.02 3.72
CA ILE A 408 5.48 0.69 3.15
C ILE A 408 5.60 -0.35 4.29
N ILE A 409 4.87 -1.46 4.19
CA ILE A 409 5.14 -2.65 5.01
C ILE A 409 6.48 -3.21 4.56
N THR A 410 7.54 -3.02 5.36
CA THR A 410 8.91 -3.35 4.95
C THR A 410 9.16 -4.85 4.95
N THR A 411 8.54 -5.57 5.87
CA THR A 411 8.66 -7.02 6.01
C THR A 411 7.47 -7.59 6.79
N ILE A 412 7.22 -8.88 6.64
CA ILE A 412 6.31 -9.64 7.51
C ILE A 412 7.02 -10.85 8.13
N ASP A 413 8.36 -10.87 8.09
CA ASP A 413 9.20 -11.75 8.89
C ASP A 413 9.31 -11.15 10.31
N PRO A 414 8.72 -11.78 11.34
CA PRO A 414 8.77 -11.27 12.72
C PRO A 414 10.17 -10.96 13.25
N GLY A 415 11.21 -11.67 12.79
CA GLY A 415 12.59 -11.43 13.22
C GLY A 415 13.23 -10.17 12.60
N PHE A 416 12.62 -9.60 11.55
CA PHE A 416 13.17 -8.46 10.81
C PHE A 416 12.34 -7.17 10.94
N SER A 417 11.17 -7.22 11.59
CA SER A 417 10.30 -6.04 11.73
C SER A 417 10.87 -5.01 12.69
N GLN A 418 10.81 -3.73 12.31
CA GLN A 418 11.13 -2.58 13.17
C GLN A 418 10.09 -1.46 13.12
N ASP A 419 9.30 -1.41 12.04
CA ASP A 419 8.29 -0.39 11.85
C ASP A 419 6.91 -0.86 12.33
N VAL A 420 6.09 0.12 12.72
CA VAL A 420 4.76 -0.09 13.28
C VAL A 420 3.82 -0.80 12.29
N SER A 421 3.93 -0.52 10.98
CA SER A 421 3.10 -1.12 9.94
C SER A 421 3.38 -2.61 9.78
N SER A 422 4.65 -3.02 9.81
CA SER A 422 5.06 -4.43 9.82
C SER A 422 4.59 -5.15 11.08
N ILE A 423 4.76 -4.53 12.26
CA ILE A 423 4.30 -5.11 13.53
C ILE A 423 2.78 -5.31 13.54
N GLU A 424 2.00 -4.34 13.05
CA GLU A 424 0.54 -4.40 12.97
C GLU A 424 0.07 -5.62 12.16
N VAL A 425 0.66 -5.87 11.00
CA VAL A 425 0.26 -7.01 10.16
C VAL A 425 0.80 -8.35 10.70
N ILE A 426 1.99 -8.35 11.31
CA ILE A 426 2.56 -9.54 11.98
C ILE A 426 1.66 -9.99 13.14
N GLU A 427 1.06 -9.06 13.89
CA GLU A 427 0.07 -9.33 14.94
C GLU A 427 -1.12 -10.17 14.48
N GLN A 428 -1.52 -10.01 13.22
CA GLN A 428 -2.65 -10.77 12.67
C GLN A 428 -2.25 -12.19 12.25
N MET A 429 -0.96 -12.40 11.95
CA MET A 429 -0.46 -13.62 11.30
C MET A 429 0.35 -14.53 12.21
N PHE A 430 1.03 -14.00 13.22
CA PHE A 430 1.91 -14.78 14.08
C PHE A 430 1.57 -14.58 15.55
N LEU A 431 1.39 -15.66 16.32
CA LEU A 431 1.18 -15.56 17.77
C LEU A 431 2.51 -15.29 18.50
N GLY A 432 2.49 -14.35 19.44
CA GLY A 432 3.48 -14.21 20.50
C GLY A 432 3.35 -15.29 21.57
N LEU A 433 4.41 -15.49 22.36
CA LEU A 433 4.30 -16.36 23.54
C LEU A 433 3.30 -15.77 24.55
N THR A 434 3.36 -14.46 24.70
CA THR A 434 2.44 -13.61 25.45
C THR A 434 1.91 -12.50 24.54
N ASP A 435 0.89 -11.80 25.02
CA ASP A 435 0.34 -10.58 24.43
C ASP A 435 0.00 -9.61 25.58
N PHE A 436 -0.67 -8.50 25.32
CA PHE A 436 -1.02 -7.50 26.32
C PHE A 436 -2.53 -7.36 26.50
N ASP A 437 -2.99 -7.24 27.74
CA ASP A 437 -4.38 -6.87 27.99
C ASP A 437 -4.64 -5.44 27.50
N PRO A 438 -5.70 -5.19 26.71
CA PRO A 438 -5.95 -3.88 26.11
C PRO A 438 -6.36 -2.78 27.10
N LYS A 439 -6.61 -3.12 28.37
CA LYS A 439 -7.01 -2.18 29.42
C LYS A 439 -5.94 -2.02 30.49
N THR A 440 -5.35 -3.12 30.95
CA THR A 440 -4.33 -3.10 32.01
C THR A 440 -2.92 -3.00 31.44
N TYR A 441 -2.72 -3.39 30.18
CA TYR A 441 -1.42 -3.47 29.49
C TYR A 441 -0.45 -4.47 30.14
N GLU A 442 -0.94 -5.32 31.04
CA GLU A 442 -0.15 -6.40 31.62
C GLU A 442 0.03 -7.53 30.59
N ALA A 443 1.15 -8.25 30.69
CA ALA A 443 1.39 -9.42 29.86
C ALA A 443 0.35 -10.51 30.18
N VAL A 444 -0.30 -11.04 29.15
CA VAL A 444 -1.30 -12.11 29.23
C VAL A 444 -0.93 -13.29 28.34
N PRO A 445 -1.42 -14.51 28.63
CA PRO A 445 -1.25 -15.68 27.78
C PRO A 445 -1.71 -15.47 26.32
N GLU A 446 -0.91 -15.93 25.35
CA GLU A 446 -1.32 -16.05 23.94
C GLU A 446 -1.01 -17.45 23.37
N LEU A 447 0.19 -17.68 22.79
CA LEU A 447 0.63 -19.03 22.41
C LEU A 447 1.00 -19.87 23.64
N ALA A 448 1.56 -19.24 24.67
CA ALA A 448 1.70 -19.85 25.99
C ALA A 448 0.37 -19.77 26.73
N GLN A 449 -0.05 -20.85 27.39
CA GLN A 449 -1.20 -20.88 28.30
C GLN A 449 -0.85 -20.33 29.69
N SER A 450 0.41 -20.47 30.09
CA SER A 450 0.94 -20.00 31.37
C SER A 450 2.46 -19.96 31.34
N TRP A 451 3.05 -19.32 32.34
CA TRP A 451 4.47 -19.40 32.59
C TRP A 451 4.79 -19.50 34.08
N THR A 452 5.99 -19.97 34.39
CA THR A 452 6.57 -19.96 35.74
C THR A 452 7.91 -19.26 35.71
N VAL A 453 8.28 -18.65 36.84
CA VAL A 453 9.56 -17.97 37.06
C VAL A 453 10.29 -18.64 38.23
N SER A 454 11.61 -18.77 38.14
CA SER A 454 12.45 -19.23 39.25
C SER A 454 12.56 -18.19 40.37
N ASP A 455 12.94 -18.63 41.57
CA ASP A 455 13.10 -17.75 42.74
C ASP A 455 14.13 -16.62 42.52
N ASP A 456 15.12 -16.84 41.66
CA ASP A 456 16.14 -15.85 41.30
C ASP A 456 15.74 -14.94 40.13
N GLY A 457 14.54 -15.12 39.55
CA GLY A 457 14.02 -14.31 38.45
C GLY A 457 14.73 -14.51 37.10
N LYS A 458 15.57 -15.56 36.95
CA LYS A 458 16.40 -15.76 35.75
C LYS A 458 15.92 -16.86 34.82
N THR A 459 15.09 -17.79 35.28
CA THR A 459 14.56 -18.88 34.45
C THR A 459 13.06 -18.73 34.27
N TYR A 460 12.61 -18.67 33.02
CA TYR A 460 11.20 -18.62 32.67
C TYR A 460 10.81 -19.84 31.84
N ARG A 461 9.71 -20.50 32.20
CA ARG A 461 9.15 -21.62 31.44
C ARG A 461 7.76 -21.31 30.97
N PHE A 462 7.56 -21.23 29.66
CA PHE A 462 6.27 -21.01 29.01
C PHE A 462 5.69 -22.34 28.54
N LYS A 463 4.51 -22.70 29.03
CA LYS A 463 3.77 -23.89 28.57
C LYS A 463 2.90 -23.50 27.39
N LEU A 464 3.22 -24.03 26.21
CA LEU A 464 2.52 -23.75 24.96
C LEU A 464 1.19 -24.49 24.87
N ARG A 465 0.30 -23.94 24.05
CA ARG A 465 -0.92 -24.60 23.62
C ARG A 465 -0.63 -25.78 22.69
N GLU A 466 -1.23 -26.93 22.96
CA GLU A 466 -1.12 -28.11 22.07
C GLU A 466 -2.07 -28.07 20.86
N ASP A 467 -3.06 -27.16 20.86
CA ASP A 467 -4.09 -27.03 19.83
C ASP A 467 -3.75 -26.03 18.71
N VAL A 468 -2.59 -25.37 18.79
CA VAL A 468 -2.15 -24.38 17.79
C VAL A 468 -1.47 -25.06 16.61
N LYS A 469 -1.86 -24.65 15.41
CA LYS A 469 -1.34 -25.19 14.15
C LYS A 469 -0.91 -24.06 13.21
N TRP A 470 0.11 -24.37 12.41
CA TRP A 470 0.43 -23.62 11.20
C TRP A 470 -0.71 -23.76 10.17
N THR A 471 -0.78 -22.85 9.19
CA THR A 471 -1.76 -22.90 8.10
C THR A 471 -1.72 -24.19 7.27
N ASN A 472 -0.59 -24.89 7.23
CA ASN A 472 -0.44 -26.22 6.61
C ASN A 472 -0.95 -27.39 7.48
N GLY A 473 -1.42 -27.11 8.70
CA GLY A 473 -1.97 -28.10 9.63
C GLY A 473 -0.97 -28.76 10.58
N LYS A 474 0.33 -28.47 10.46
CA LYS A 474 1.35 -28.96 11.41
C LYS A 474 1.20 -28.26 12.77
N PRO A 475 1.46 -28.95 13.90
CA PRO A 475 1.44 -28.32 15.21
C PRO A 475 2.56 -27.26 15.31
N VAL A 476 2.28 -26.18 16.03
CA VAL A 476 3.32 -25.23 16.47
C VAL A 476 3.94 -25.77 17.74
N THR A 477 5.27 -25.85 17.79
CA THR A 477 6.01 -26.44 18.91
C THR A 477 7.01 -25.47 19.51
N ALA A 478 7.50 -25.78 20.72
CA ALA A 478 8.57 -25.04 21.36
C ALA A 478 9.87 -25.02 20.52
N HIS A 479 10.09 -26.06 19.71
CA HIS A 479 11.21 -26.13 18.78
C HIS A 479 11.16 -25.04 17.70
N ASP A 480 9.96 -24.61 17.27
CA ASP A 480 9.80 -23.52 16.30
C ASP A 480 10.24 -22.18 16.90
N ALA A 481 9.92 -21.92 18.17
CA ALA A 481 10.34 -20.71 18.89
C ALA A 481 11.85 -20.70 19.15
N VAL A 482 12.39 -21.81 19.67
CA VAL A 482 13.85 -21.97 19.90
C VAL A 482 14.62 -21.75 18.60
N TRP A 483 14.19 -22.39 17.50
CA TRP A 483 14.85 -22.25 16.22
C TRP A 483 14.78 -20.81 15.68
N ALA A 484 13.62 -20.15 15.77
CA ALA A 484 13.45 -18.77 15.34
C ALA A 484 14.39 -17.82 16.09
N ILE A 485 14.48 -17.94 17.41
CA ILE A 485 15.33 -17.08 18.25
C ILE A 485 16.82 -17.36 17.97
N GLN A 486 17.20 -18.63 17.80
CA GLN A 486 18.55 -19.01 17.38
C GLN A 486 18.90 -18.52 15.96
N ARG A 487 17.93 -18.46 15.04
CA ARG A 487 18.12 -17.80 13.73
C ARG A 487 18.34 -16.31 13.92
N ASN A 488 17.52 -15.65 14.73
CA ASN A 488 17.51 -14.20 14.87
C ASN A 488 18.78 -13.65 15.54
N ILE A 489 19.36 -14.39 16.49
CA ILE A 489 20.60 -13.94 17.19
C ILE A 489 21.86 -14.04 16.34
N ARG A 490 21.86 -14.85 15.27
CA ARG A 490 23.06 -15.12 14.47
C ARG A 490 23.59 -13.83 13.82
N PRO A 491 24.91 -13.57 13.87
CA PRO A 491 25.51 -12.39 13.24
C PRO A 491 25.17 -12.30 11.74
N GLU A 492 25.08 -13.44 11.06
CA GLU A 492 24.83 -13.52 9.62
C GLU A 492 23.40 -13.14 9.22
N THR A 493 22.43 -13.32 10.13
CA THR A 493 21.02 -13.00 9.89
C THR A 493 20.80 -11.49 9.84
N LYS A 494 21.62 -10.70 10.55
CA LYS A 494 21.53 -9.23 10.60
C LYS A 494 20.13 -8.73 11.00
N CYS A 495 19.51 -9.41 11.96
CA CYS A 495 18.24 -8.98 12.53
C CYS A 495 18.38 -7.55 13.07
N PRO A 496 17.58 -6.59 12.58
CA PRO A 496 17.75 -5.19 12.93
C PRO A 496 17.55 -4.88 14.42
N SER A 497 16.66 -5.62 15.10
CA SER A 497 16.34 -5.45 16.53
C SER A 497 16.98 -6.52 17.42
N VAL A 498 18.12 -7.08 17.00
CA VAL A 498 18.77 -8.21 17.70
C VAL A 498 19.15 -7.93 19.16
N SER A 499 19.37 -6.65 19.53
CA SER A 499 19.65 -6.26 20.91
C SER A 499 18.53 -6.62 21.89
N MET A 500 17.28 -6.74 21.43
CA MET A 500 16.14 -7.17 22.24
C MET A 500 16.27 -8.62 22.75
N LEU A 501 17.19 -9.41 22.18
CA LEU A 501 17.51 -10.77 22.64
C LEU A 501 18.68 -10.80 23.64
N TYR A 502 19.38 -9.69 23.88
CA TYR A 502 20.59 -9.66 24.74
C TYR A 502 20.31 -9.89 26.22
N ILE A 503 19.04 -9.87 26.62
CA ILE A 503 18.60 -10.30 27.94
C ILE A 503 18.78 -11.81 28.15
N LEU A 504 18.79 -12.60 27.08
CA LEU A 504 19.03 -14.04 27.13
C LEU A 504 20.51 -14.31 27.39
N LYS A 505 20.78 -15.30 28.23
CA LYS A 505 22.14 -15.74 28.55
C LYS A 505 22.91 -16.06 27.27
N ASN A 506 24.16 -15.60 27.21
CA ASN A 506 25.09 -15.74 26.09
C ASN A 506 24.69 -15.01 24.77
N ALA A 507 23.53 -14.36 24.68
CA ALA A 507 23.03 -13.82 23.41
C ALA A 507 23.95 -12.76 22.80
N LYS A 508 24.40 -11.79 23.60
CA LYS A 508 25.31 -10.73 23.15
C LYS A 508 26.65 -11.29 22.65
N ALA A 509 27.21 -12.27 23.37
CA ALA A 509 28.46 -12.93 23.00
C ALA A 509 28.31 -13.78 21.73
N ILE A 510 27.13 -14.37 21.49
CA ILE A 510 26.83 -15.07 20.24
C ILE A 510 26.73 -14.09 19.08
N ASN A 511 25.99 -12.98 19.25
CA ASN A 511 25.82 -11.99 18.18
C ASN A 511 27.12 -11.23 17.84
N SER A 512 28.01 -11.02 18.82
CA SER A 512 29.33 -10.45 18.58
C SER A 512 30.32 -11.42 17.91
N GLY A 513 29.97 -12.71 17.85
CA GLY A 513 30.82 -13.78 17.32
C GLY A 513 31.88 -14.29 18.30
N GLU A 514 31.84 -13.86 19.57
CA GLU A 514 32.68 -14.38 20.65
C GLU A 514 32.37 -15.85 20.96
N ILE A 515 31.08 -16.20 21.02
CA ILE A 515 30.59 -17.57 21.10
C ILE A 515 30.04 -17.98 19.74
N LYS A 516 30.67 -18.98 19.10
CA LYS A 516 30.22 -19.48 17.78
C LYS A 516 29.10 -20.52 17.86
N ASP A 517 28.99 -21.21 19.00
CA ASP A 517 28.00 -22.25 19.21
C ASP A 517 26.68 -21.65 19.69
N VAL A 518 25.74 -21.48 18.76
CA VAL A 518 24.41 -20.90 19.02
C VAL A 518 23.56 -21.81 19.93
N SER A 519 23.90 -23.09 20.09
CA SER A 519 23.16 -23.98 21.00
C SER A 519 23.35 -23.62 22.48
N LEU A 520 24.36 -22.80 22.81
CA LEU A 520 24.59 -22.26 24.15
C LEU A 520 23.73 -21.04 24.47
N LEU A 521 22.92 -20.55 23.53
CA LEU A 521 21.95 -19.49 23.79
C LEU A 521 20.95 -19.94 24.87
N GLY A 522 20.61 -19.06 25.82
CA GLY A 522 19.66 -19.32 26.91
C GLY A 522 18.20 -19.45 26.47
N VAL A 523 17.92 -20.31 25.48
CA VAL A 523 16.58 -20.67 25.01
C VAL A 523 16.56 -22.15 24.59
N HIS A 524 15.67 -22.92 25.22
CA HIS A 524 15.61 -24.37 25.09
C HIS A 524 14.16 -24.86 24.98
N ALA A 525 13.98 -26.02 24.35
CA ALA A 525 12.71 -26.74 24.30
C ALA A 525 12.90 -28.09 25.01
N PRO A 526 12.68 -28.19 26.33
CA PRO A 526 12.77 -29.46 27.05
C PRO A 526 11.76 -30.51 26.58
N ASP A 527 10.65 -30.06 25.99
CA ASP A 527 9.63 -30.89 25.32
C ASP A 527 8.95 -30.08 24.20
N ASP A 528 8.06 -30.73 23.44
CA ASP A 528 7.37 -30.13 22.28
C ASP A 528 6.55 -28.88 22.62
N PHE A 529 6.15 -28.69 23.88
CA PHE A 529 5.20 -27.65 24.29
C PHE A 529 5.70 -26.83 25.47
N THR A 530 7.01 -26.76 25.69
CA THR A 530 7.61 -25.93 26.72
C THR A 530 8.79 -25.17 26.16
N VAL A 531 8.74 -23.85 26.20
CA VAL A 531 9.90 -22.99 25.92
C VAL A 531 10.49 -22.55 27.24
N GLU A 532 11.76 -22.87 27.48
CA GLU A 532 12.53 -22.45 28.64
C GLU A 532 13.53 -21.37 28.23
N PHE A 533 13.56 -20.26 28.97
CA PHE A 533 14.51 -19.17 28.80
C PHE A 533 15.40 -19.07 30.04
N GLU A 534 16.70 -18.87 29.82
CA GLU A 534 17.67 -18.49 30.85
C GLU A 534 18.18 -17.08 30.56
N LEU A 535 18.01 -16.16 31.50
CA LEU A 535 18.36 -14.76 31.38
C LEU A 535 19.73 -14.46 31.99
N GLU A 536 20.40 -13.42 31.48
CA GLU A 536 21.69 -12.96 32.00
C GLU A 536 21.57 -12.38 33.43
N HIS A 537 20.43 -11.74 33.71
CA HIS A 537 20.06 -11.13 34.99
C HIS A 537 18.56 -11.29 35.25
N ALA A 538 18.14 -11.07 36.50
CA ALA A 538 16.72 -11.10 36.86
C ALA A 538 15.98 -10.01 36.07
N ALA A 539 14.78 -10.32 35.57
CA ALA A 539 14.00 -9.37 34.77
C ALA A 539 12.50 -9.61 34.89
N ALA A 540 11.89 -9.01 35.92
CA ALA A 540 10.45 -9.14 36.18
C ALA A 540 9.55 -8.76 34.97
N TYR A 541 10.03 -7.92 34.06
CA TYR A 541 9.34 -7.48 32.85
C TYR A 541 9.45 -8.45 31.65
N PHE A 542 10.22 -9.55 31.76
CA PHE A 542 10.46 -10.48 30.65
C PHE A 542 9.17 -11.06 30.02
N PRO A 543 8.09 -11.36 30.77
CA PRO A 543 6.82 -11.74 30.16
C PRO A 543 6.26 -10.71 29.17
N GLY A 544 6.55 -9.42 29.34
CA GLY A 544 6.20 -8.38 28.37
C GLY A 544 7.07 -8.42 27.11
N MET A 545 8.35 -8.82 27.22
CA MET A 545 9.23 -8.98 26.06
C MET A 545 8.92 -10.24 25.25
N ALA A 546 8.46 -11.31 25.90
CA ALA A 546 8.20 -12.60 25.26
C ALA A 546 7.11 -12.56 24.17
N GLY A 547 6.30 -11.50 24.12
CA GLY A 547 5.29 -11.26 23.08
C GLY A 547 5.79 -10.53 21.83
N LEU A 548 7.00 -9.94 21.90
CA LEU A 548 7.57 -9.17 20.80
C LEU A 548 7.82 -10.04 19.57
N ALA A 549 7.75 -9.43 18.39
CA ALA A 549 7.89 -10.09 17.09
C ALA A 549 9.17 -10.96 17.00
N ILE A 550 10.27 -10.51 17.59
CA ILE A 550 11.56 -11.22 17.56
C ILE A 550 11.58 -12.55 18.35
N TYR A 551 10.62 -12.76 19.27
CA TYR A 551 10.43 -13.99 20.05
C TYR A 551 9.42 -14.96 19.42
N ARG A 552 8.71 -14.56 18.35
CA ARG A 552 7.65 -15.38 17.74
C ARG A 552 8.22 -16.63 17.09
N PRO A 553 7.54 -17.78 17.19
CA PRO A 553 7.91 -18.96 16.43
C PRO A 553 7.81 -18.69 14.94
N LEU A 554 8.67 -19.35 14.16
CA LEU A 554 8.68 -19.27 12.70
C LEU A 554 8.54 -20.66 12.09
N PRO A 555 7.90 -20.79 10.90
CA PRO A 555 7.73 -22.07 10.23
C PRO A 555 9.06 -22.51 9.59
N ARG A 556 9.93 -23.16 10.38
CA ARG A 556 11.29 -23.53 9.99
C ARG A 556 11.40 -24.08 8.58
N GLU A 557 10.58 -25.08 8.25
CA GLU A 557 10.61 -25.74 6.95
C GLU A 557 10.33 -24.76 5.79
N ALA A 558 9.35 -23.88 5.94
CA ALA A 558 9.02 -22.89 4.90
C ALA A 558 10.16 -21.87 4.73
N VAL A 559 10.79 -21.45 5.83
CA VAL A 559 11.94 -20.53 5.79
C VAL A 559 13.15 -21.19 5.10
N GLU A 560 13.45 -22.45 5.45
CA GLU A 560 14.56 -23.21 4.87
C GLU A 560 14.31 -23.56 3.38
N GLU A 561 13.08 -23.90 2.99
CA GLU A 561 12.71 -24.26 1.61
C GLU A 561 12.67 -23.07 0.66
N TYR A 562 12.02 -21.97 1.07
CA TYR A 562 11.72 -20.85 0.16
C TYR A 562 12.70 -19.67 0.29
N GLY A 563 13.57 -19.67 1.30
CA GLY A 563 14.56 -18.61 1.53
C GLY A 563 13.88 -17.24 1.62
N GLU A 564 14.40 -16.22 0.91
CA GLU A 564 13.84 -14.85 0.93
C GLU A 564 12.36 -14.76 0.52
N ARG A 565 11.84 -15.73 -0.23
CA ARG A 565 10.43 -15.75 -0.69
C ARG A 565 9.49 -16.43 0.29
N TRP A 566 9.96 -16.87 1.45
CA TRP A 566 9.12 -17.60 2.42
C TRP A 566 7.92 -16.77 2.90
N THR A 567 7.99 -15.45 2.82
CA THR A 567 6.91 -14.52 3.18
C THR A 567 5.94 -14.19 2.03
N GLU A 568 6.15 -14.70 0.81
CA GLU A 568 5.22 -14.47 -0.29
C GLU A 568 3.92 -15.28 -0.08
N PRO A 569 2.74 -14.82 -0.58
CA PRO A 569 1.44 -15.42 -0.27
C PRO A 569 1.33 -16.93 -0.56
N GLU A 570 2.05 -17.43 -1.56
CA GLU A 570 2.08 -18.84 -1.93
C GLU A 570 2.94 -19.73 -1.00
N SER A 571 3.83 -19.13 -0.20
CA SER A 571 4.85 -19.84 0.58
C SER A 571 4.64 -19.72 2.09
N ILE A 572 4.15 -18.57 2.55
CA ILE A 572 4.08 -18.23 3.97
C ILE A 572 3.17 -19.19 4.75
N GLN A 573 3.66 -19.61 5.92
CA GLN A 573 2.86 -20.33 6.90
C GLN A 573 2.65 -19.48 8.14
N THR A 574 1.40 -19.30 8.55
CA THR A 574 1.01 -18.44 9.67
C THR A 574 0.32 -19.27 10.77
N ASN A 575 0.35 -18.82 12.02
CA ASN A 575 -0.33 -19.48 13.15
C ASN A 575 -1.33 -18.56 13.89
N GLY A 576 -1.45 -17.30 13.44
CA GLY A 576 -2.38 -16.30 13.96
C GLY A 576 -3.80 -16.41 13.41
N SER A 577 -4.63 -15.43 13.76
CA SER A 577 -6.06 -15.35 13.40
C SER A 577 -6.32 -15.13 11.92
N TYR A 578 -5.32 -14.63 11.18
CA TYR A 578 -5.37 -14.39 9.75
C TYR A 578 -4.21 -15.04 8.99
N LYS A 579 -4.40 -15.21 7.69
CA LYS A 579 -3.37 -15.64 6.73
C LYS A 579 -3.29 -14.66 5.58
N LEU A 580 -2.08 -14.48 5.05
CA LEU A 580 -1.84 -13.68 3.86
C LEU A 580 -2.43 -14.36 2.63
N VAL A 581 -3.15 -13.61 1.80
CA VAL A 581 -3.67 -14.12 0.51
C VAL A 581 -3.28 -13.24 -0.67
N TYR A 582 -2.92 -11.98 -0.43
CA TYR A 582 -2.46 -11.06 -1.46
C TYR A 582 -1.62 -9.95 -0.85
N TRP A 583 -0.55 -9.55 -1.54
CA TRP A 583 0.29 -8.43 -1.14
C TRP A 583 0.86 -7.68 -2.35
N ASP A 584 0.36 -6.47 -2.59
CA ASP A 584 1.04 -5.46 -3.38
C ASP A 584 1.79 -4.52 -2.42
N LYS A 585 3.12 -4.52 -2.52
CA LYS A 585 4.01 -3.83 -1.58
C LYS A 585 3.86 -2.30 -1.60
N GLY A 586 3.23 -1.72 -2.62
CA GLY A 586 3.01 -0.27 -2.72
C GLY A 586 1.58 0.17 -2.43
N MET A 587 0.65 -0.75 -2.22
CA MET A 587 -0.77 -0.42 -2.31
C MET A 587 -1.71 -1.18 -1.36
N LEU A 588 -1.66 -2.51 -1.31
CA LEU A 588 -2.70 -3.30 -0.65
C LEU A 588 -2.17 -4.64 -0.14
N MET A 589 -2.45 -4.94 1.11
CA MET A 589 -2.36 -6.29 1.66
C MET A 589 -3.74 -6.81 2.02
N ILE A 590 -4.04 -8.06 1.63
CA ILE A 590 -5.29 -8.73 1.96
C ILE A 590 -4.98 -9.93 2.84
N LEU A 591 -5.61 -9.94 4.01
CA LEU A 591 -5.60 -11.06 4.93
C LEU A 591 -6.99 -11.69 4.99
N LYS A 592 -7.04 -13.02 5.00
CA LYS A 592 -8.28 -13.78 5.25
C LYS A 592 -8.20 -14.52 6.56
N LYS A 593 -9.35 -14.68 7.21
CA LYS A 593 -9.49 -15.48 8.43
C LYS A 593 -8.81 -16.84 8.25
N ASN A 594 -7.92 -17.17 9.18
CA ASN A 594 -7.26 -18.46 9.24
C ASN A 594 -8.20 -19.49 9.89
N LEU A 595 -8.73 -20.42 9.10
CA LEU A 595 -9.63 -21.47 9.61
C LEU A 595 -8.90 -22.49 10.51
N ASN A 596 -7.57 -22.55 10.48
CA ASN A 596 -6.75 -23.40 11.34
C ASN A 596 -6.33 -22.71 12.66
N TYR A 597 -6.69 -21.44 12.85
CA TYR A 597 -6.43 -20.74 14.10
C TYR A 597 -7.16 -21.41 15.27
N TYR A 598 -6.50 -21.57 16.41
CA TYR A 598 -7.03 -22.34 17.55
C TYR A 598 -8.38 -21.78 18.07
N ASP A 599 -8.59 -20.47 17.99
CA ASP A 599 -9.83 -19.79 18.37
C ASP A 599 -10.57 -19.19 17.16
N ALA A 600 -10.47 -19.86 16.00
CA ALA A 600 -11.15 -19.44 14.77
C ALA A 600 -12.65 -19.12 14.97
N PRO A 601 -13.44 -19.83 15.81
CA PRO A 601 -14.83 -19.47 16.05
C PRO A 601 -15.08 -18.06 16.60
N LYS A 602 -14.13 -17.47 17.35
CA LYS A 602 -14.28 -16.09 17.87
C LYS A 602 -13.94 -15.00 16.84
N VAL A 603 -13.16 -15.34 15.81
CA VAL A 603 -12.77 -14.38 14.77
C VAL A 603 -13.97 -14.08 13.89
N SER A 604 -14.54 -12.89 14.03
CA SER A 604 -15.82 -12.53 13.39
C SER A 604 -15.67 -11.93 12.00
N ILE A 605 -14.53 -11.31 11.69
CA ILE A 605 -14.28 -10.59 10.44
C ILE A 605 -13.59 -11.52 9.43
N PRO A 606 -14.24 -11.91 8.32
CA PRO A 606 -13.67 -12.84 7.34
C PRO A 606 -12.46 -12.30 6.58
N GLU A 607 -12.42 -11.00 6.28
CA GLU A 607 -11.38 -10.38 5.46
C GLU A 607 -10.95 -9.03 6.02
N VAL A 608 -9.63 -8.79 6.03
CA VAL A 608 -9.01 -7.52 6.42
C VAL A 608 -8.17 -7.03 5.25
N ARG A 609 -8.34 -5.75 4.91
CA ARG A 609 -7.58 -5.07 3.86
C ARG A 609 -6.81 -3.91 4.44
N PHE A 610 -5.49 -3.96 4.28
CA PHE A 610 -4.58 -2.88 4.66
C PHE A 610 -4.18 -2.09 3.42
N TYR A 611 -4.64 -0.84 3.32
CA TYR A 611 -4.33 0.09 2.25
C TYR A 611 -3.07 0.88 2.60
N ILE A 612 -2.06 0.84 1.73
CA ILE A 612 -0.81 1.58 1.90
C ILE A 612 -1.06 3.03 1.48
N ILE A 613 -1.13 3.94 2.45
CA ILE A 613 -1.47 5.36 2.23
C ILE A 613 -0.31 6.22 2.74
N PRO A 614 0.45 6.87 1.84
CA PRO A 614 1.60 7.69 2.23
C PRO A 614 1.25 9.00 2.95
N GLU A 615 0.03 9.54 2.75
CA GLU A 615 -0.35 10.86 3.25
C GLU A 615 -1.60 10.82 4.12
N SER A 616 -1.48 11.28 5.37
CA SER A 616 -2.57 11.39 6.35
C SER A 616 -3.80 12.14 5.87
N ALA A 617 -3.62 13.20 5.07
CA ALA A 617 -4.74 13.98 4.53
C ALA A 617 -5.59 13.16 3.55
N VAL A 618 -4.94 12.31 2.73
CA VAL A 618 -5.63 11.39 1.83
C VAL A 618 -6.42 10.36 2.63
N GLY A 619 -5.81 9.77 3.67
CA GLY A 619 -6.50 8.81 4.52
C GLY A 619 -7.70 9.40 5.27
N LEU A 620 -7.64 10.65 5.70
CA LEU A 620 -8.79 11.33 6.31
C LEU A 620 -9.95 11.48 5.31
N VAL A 621 -9.67 11.90 4.07
CA VAL A 621 -10.68 11.99 3.00
C VAL A 621 -11.26 10.61 2.66
N MET A 622 -10.43 9.58 2.55
CA MET A 622 -10.88 8.20 2.32
C MET A 622 -11.81 7.72 3.44
N TYR A 623 -11.48 8.05 4.69
CA TYR A 623 -12.35 7.75 5.82
C TYR A 623 -13.69 8.51 5.74
N GLU A 624 -13.68 9.80 5.42
CA GLU A 624 -14.90 10.60 5.22
C GLU A 624 -15.80 10.02 4.13
N ASN A 625 -15.20 9.48 3.06
CA ASN A 625 -15.89 8.83 1.95
C ASN A 625 -16.36 7.38 2.22
N ASN A 626 -16.18 6.87 3.45
CA ASN A 626 -16.45 5.47 3.82
C ASN A 626 -15.61 4.44 3.05
N GLU A 627 -14.40 4.81 2.61
CA GLU A 627 -13.44 3.90 1.97
C GLU A 627 -12.52 3.22 3.02
N LEU A 628 -12.39 3.84 4.20
CA LEU A 628 -11.74 3.26 5.38
C LEU A 628 -12.74 3.15 6.52
N ASP A 629 -12.59 2.09 7.32
CA ASP A 629 -13.41 1.87 8.51
C ASP A 629 -12.77 2.46 9.77
N ILE A 630 -11.45 2.56 9.77
CA ILE A 630 -10.66 3.17 10.84
C ILE A 630 -9.56 3.99 10.18
N THR A 631 -9.22 5.15 10.73
CA THR A 631 -7.98 5.88 10.43
C THR A 631 -7.47 6.54 11.71
N GLY A 632 -6.22 6.99 11.73
CA GLY A 632 -5.60 7.55 12.92
C GLY A 632 -4.77 6.56 13.74
N GLY A 633 -4.33 6.99 14.92
CA GLY A 633 -3.46 6.22 15.80
C GLY A 633 -2.17 5.76 15.10
N ASN A 634 -1.84 4.48 15.32
CA ASN A 634 -0.67 3.80 14.74
C ASN A 634 -0.89 3.30 13.30
N TYR A 635 -2.12 3.40 12.76
CA TYR A 635 -2.40 3.01 11.38
C TYR A 635 -1.94 4.09 10.41
N LEU A 636 -2.52 5.29 10.53
CA LEU A 636 -2.20 6.45 9.73
C LEU A 636 -2.59 7.69 10.51
N ARG A 637 -1.60 8.41 11.06
CA ARG A 637 -1.84 9.56 11.96
C ARG A 637 -2.80 10.58 11.34
N LEU A 638 -3.71 11.14 12.13
CA LEU A 638 -4.58 12.23 11.66
C LEU A 638 -3.77 13.53 11.51
N PRO A 639 -4.04 14.39 10.50
CA PRO A 639 -3.39 15.69 10.40
C PRO A 639 -3.72 16.56 11.61
N PHE A 640 -2.72 16.89 12.44
CA PHE A 640 -2.92 17.68 13.66
C PHE A 640 -3.57 19.04 13.39
N SER A 641 -3.24 19.68 12.27
CA SER A 641 -3.86 20.95 11.83
C SER A 641 -5.37 20.86 11.60
N GLN A 642 -5.91 19.66 11.36
CA GLN A 642 -7.34 19.43 11.08
C GLN A 642 -8.08 18.80 12.28
N LEU A 643 -7.41 18.48 13.39
CA LEU A 643 -8.05 17.83 14.54
C LEU A 643 -9.20 18.63 15.13
N ASN A 644 -9.11 19.96 15.15
CA ASN A 644 -10.18 20.82 15.64
C ASN A 644 -11.41 20.76 14.73
N ASP A 645 -11.22 20.70 13.41
CA ASP A 645 -12.30 20.56 12.44
C ASP A 645 -12.96 19.18 12.55
N VAL A 646 -12.15 18.12 12.69
CA VAL A 646 -12.62 16.74 12.95
C VAL A 646 -13.49 16.68 14.20
N LYS A 647 -13.02 17.25 15.33
CA LYS A 647 -13.76 17.26 16.60
C LYS A 647 -15.05 18.09 16.52
N SER A 648 -15.03 19.19 15.78
CA SER A 648 -16.18 20.11 15.67
C SER A 648 -17.22 19.66 14.65
N ASN A 649 -16.85 18.75 13.74
CA ASN A 649 -17.76 18.17 12.75
C ASN A 649 -18.82 17.27 13.43
N PRO A 650 -20.13 17.46 13.17
CA PRO A 650 -21.19 16.71 13.85
C PRO A 650 -21.19 15.19 13.64
N GLN A 651 -20.60 14.73 12.52
CA GLN A 651 -20.46 13.30 12.22
C GLN A 651 -19.12 12.79 12.74
N LEU A 652 -18.00 13.38 12.28
CA LEU A 652 -16.67 12.89 12.64
C LEU A 652 -16.40 13.01 14.14
N GLY A 653 -16.92 14.05 14.80
CA GLY A 653 -16.81 14.20 16.25
C GLY A 653 -17.46 13.05 17.04
N LYS A 654 -18.46 12.36 16.48
CA LYS A 654 -19.07 11.15 17.08
C LYS A 654 -18.27 9.88 16.80
N GLU A 655 -17.50 9.88 15.72
CA GLU A 655 -16.65 8.77 15.28
C GLU A 655 -15.22 8.90 15.85
N TYR A 656 -14.89 10.06 16.41
CA TYR A 656 -13.59 10.38 16.99
C TYR A 656 -13.37 9.69 18.33
N SER A 657 -12.19 9.10 18.47
CA SER A 657 -11.68 8.51 19.70
C SER A 657 -10.26 9.02 19.98
N ARG A 658 -9.95 9.17 21.27
CA ARG A 658 -8.60 9.48 21.76
C ARG A 658 -8.18 8.39 22.74
N ALA A 659 -7.00 7.83 22.53
CA ALA A 659 -6.38 6.85 23.41
C ALA A 659 -4.92 7.22 23.70
N PRO A 660 -4.32 6.69 24.77
CA PRO A 660 -2.88 6.87 25.02
C PRO A 660 -2.04 6.32 23.87
N MET A 661 -0.94 7.00 23.57
CA MET A 661 0.19 6.44 22.84
C MET A 661 1.34 6.38 23.85
N PHE A 662 2.00 5.23 24.01
CA PHE A 662 3.04 5.11 25.03
C PHE A 662 4.36 5.71 24.56
N ALA A 663 4.31 7.01 24.24
CA ALA A 663 5.44 7.78 23.78
C ALA A 663 5.48 9.16 24.45
N THR A 664 6.69 9.64 24.70
CA THR A 664 6.93 10.95 25.32
C THR A 664 7.86 11.77 24.44
N TYR A 665 7.45 12.99 24.12
CA TYR A 665 8.32 13.98 23.48
C TYR A 665 9.02 14.82 24.54
N ALA A 666 10.35 14.96 24.45
CA ALA A 666 11.17 15.65 25.43
C ALA A 666 12.41 16.32 24.82
N TYR A 667 13.17 16.99 25.67
CA TYR A 667 14.56 17.36 25.43
C TYR A 667 15.43 16.84 26.56
N GLY A 668 16.65 16.39 26.24
CA GLY A 668 17.67 16.00 27.21
C GLY A 668 18.77 17.02 27.32
N PHE A 669 19.48 16.97 28.45
CA PHE A 669 20.68 17.76 28.70
C PHE A 669 21.92 16.87 28.66
N ASN A 670 22.97 17.32 27.97
CA ASN A 670 24.28 16.73 28.13
C ASN A 670 24.92 17.24 29.43
N THR A 671 24.79 16.47 30.50
CA THR A 671 25.21 16.88 31.86
C THR A 671 26.73 16.96 32.04
N LYS A 672 27.53 16.49 31.07
CA LYS A 672 28.99 16.65 31.07
C LYS A 672 29.46 17.97 30.45
N ARG A 673 28.55 18.74 29.85
CA ARG A 673 28.89 19.93 29.07
C ARG A 673 28.45 21.22 29.78
N PRO A 674 29.36 22.10 30.20
CA PRO A 674 28.99 23.38 30.79
C PRO A 674 28.17 24.26 29.83
N PRO A 675 27.15 25.00 30.31
CA PRO A 675 26.72 25.11 31.70
C PRO A 675 25.62 24.09 32.10
N MET A 676 25.41 23.03 31.31
CA MET A 676 24.40 21.99 31.59
C MET A 676 24.82 21.02 32.69
N ASP A 677 26.08 21.06 33.13
CA ASP A 677 26.57 20.42 34.35
C ASP A 677 25.94 21.03 35.62
N ASN A 678 25.55 22.31 35.58
CA ASN A 678 24.88 23.00 36.67
C ASN A 678 23.38 22.66 36.76
N LEU A 679 22.98 22.05 37.88
CA LEU A 679 21.59 21.67 38.16
C LEU A 679 20.61 22.85 38.07
N LEU A 680 20.97 24.02 38.60
CA LEU A 680 20.08 25.18 38.63
C LEU A 680 19.82 25.73 37.22
N VAL A 681 20.79 25.61 36.31
CA VAL A 681 20.60 25.97 34.90
C VAL A 681 19.58 25.04 34.24
N ARG A 682 19.70 23.73 34.43
CA ARG A 682 18.74 22.75 33.88
C ARG A 682 17.33 22.98 34.42
N LYS A 683 17.19 23.18 35.74
CA LYS A 683 15.90 23.51 36.38
C LYS A 683 15.29 24.79 35.83
N ALA A 684 16.10 25.83 35.64
CA ALA A 684 15.64 27.10 35.06
C ALA A 684 15.10 26.92 33.63
N ILE A 685 15.82 26.18 32.78
CA ILE A 685 15.38 25.89 31.40
C ILE A 685 14.05 25.12 31.41
N CYS A 686 13.91 24.06 32.22
CA CYS A 686 12.67 23.29 32.31
C CYS A 686 11.46 24.13 32.75
N ALA A 687 11.66 25.03 33.72
CA ALA A 687 10.59 25.87 34.27
C ALA A 687 10.25 27.08 33.39
N ALA A 688 11.06 27.41 32.39
CA ALA A 688 10.83 28.54 31.49
C ALA A 688 9.91 28.22 30.30
N VAL A 689 9.57 26.95 30.08
CA VAL A 689 8.80 26.52 28.91
C VAL A 689 7.37 26.13 29.30
N ASP A 690 6.41 26.83 28.70
CA ASP A 690 4.98 26.54 28.86
C ASP A 690 4.56 25.42 27.90
N ARG A 691 4.40 24.22 28.45
CA ARG A 691 4.02 23.01 27.71
C ARG A 691 2.62 23.12 27.12
N GLN A 692 1.68 23.71 27.87
CA GLN A 692 0.30 23.81 27.40
C GLN A 692 0.21 24.80 26.23
N PHE A 693 0.89 25.94 26.34
CA PHE A 693 1.02 26.90 25.24
C PHE A 693 1.66 26.27 23.99
N LEU A 694 2.72 25.47 24.16
CA LEU A 694 3.37 24.75 23.08
C LEU A 694 2.43 23.74 22.42
N ILE A 695 1.67 22.98 23.21
CA ILE A 695 0.68 22.04 22.68
C ILE A 695 -0.40 22.77 21.89
N ASP A 696 -0.97 23.85 22.46
CA ASP A 696 -2.15 24.52 21.88
C ASP A 696 -1.82 25.35 20.63
N LEU A 697 -0.66 26.00 20.59
CA LEU A 697 -0.34 26.98 19.54
C LEU A 697 0.70 26.49 18.53
N VAL A 698 1.63 25.63 18.94
CA VAL A 698 2.70 25.13 18.07
C VAL A 698 2.28 23.81 17.46
N THR A 699 2.10 22.76 18.28
CA THR A 699 1.85 21.40 17.76
C THR A 699 0.39 21.19 17.34
N LYS A 700 -0.55 21.83 18.02
CA LYS A 700 -2.01 21.65 17.86
C LYS A 700 -2.44 20.18 17.95
N SER A 701 -1.65 19.35 18.63
CA SER A 701 -1.85 17.90 18.65
C SER A 701 -3.02 17.48 19.54
N GLY A 702 -3.31 18.21 20.61
CA GLY A 702 -4.27 17.74 21.64
C GLY A 702 -3.68 16.64 22.53
N ASP A 703 -2.35 16.58 22.60
CA ASP A 703 -1.58 15.79 23.56
C ASP A 703 -1.72 16.32 24.98
N SER A 704 -1.15 15.60 25.94
CA SER A 704 -1.20 15.97 27.36
C SER A 704 0.17 16.45 27.84
N PRO A 705 0.27 17.58 28.57
CA PRO A 705 1.56 18.07 29.07
C PRO A 705 2.21 17.04 29.99
N ALA A 706 3.53 16.87 29.86
CA ALA A 706 4.31 15.88 30.60
C ALA A 706 5.33 16.57 31.52
N THR A 707 5.36 16.19 32.80
CA THR A 707 6.38 16.62 33.77
C THR A 707 7.27 15.48 34.24
N THR A 708 6.85 14.24 34.02
CA THR A 708 7.61 12.99 34.13
C THR A 708 7.85 12.41 32.73
N TYR A 709 8.79 11.47 32.59
CA TYR A 709 9.17 10.95 31.28
C TYR A 709 8.42 9.66 30.89
N THR A 710 8.10 8.79 31.84
CA THR A 710 7.34 7.56 31.62
C THR A 710 5.88 7.87 31.26
N PRO A 711 5.39 7.46 30.07
CA PRO A 711 4.05 7.80 29.61
C PRO A 711 2.98 6.97 30.34
N PRO A 712 1.86 7.59 30.78
CA PRO A 712 0.78 6.86 31.41
C PRO A 712 -0.08 6.07 30.40
N PRO A 713 -0.71 4.96 30.82
CA PRO A 713 -0.76 4.41 32.17
C PRO A 713 0.10 3.14 32.31
N ILE A 714 1.29 3.08 31.71
CA ILE A 714 2.16 1.89 31.80
C ILE A 714 2.65 1.67 33.23
N LEU A 715 3.13 0.46 33.53
CA LEU A 715 3.62 0.14 34.87
C LEU A 715 4.79 1.07 35.26
N GLY A 716 4.67 1.78 36.38
CA GLY A 716 5.68 2.75 36.84
C GLY A 716 5.44 4.19 36.38
N SER A 717 4.41 4.45 35.58
CA SER A 717 3.97 5.82 35.30
C SER A 717 3.44 6.50 36.57
N VAL A 718 3.69 7.80 36.69
CA VAL A 718 3.23 8.64 37.82
C VAL A 718 1.99 9.41 37.38
N ASP A 719 0.94 9.45 38.20
CA ASP A 719 -0.25 10.25 37.89
C ASP A 719 0.15 11.75 37.88
N PRO A 720 -0.09 12.49 36.79
CA PRO A 720 0.22 13.92 36.72
C PRO A 720 -0.36 14.75 37.88
N LYS A 721 -1.46 14.30 38.50
CA LYS A 721 -2.07 14.96 39.68
C LYS A 721 -1.19 14.94 40.92
N GLU A 722 -0.22 14.04 40.99
CA GLU A 722 0.74 13.96 42.09
C GLU A 722 1.78 15.10 42.03
N GLY A 723 1.86 15.83 40.92
CA GLY A 723 2.71 17.02 40.80
C GLY A 723 4.21 16.72 40.78
N VAL A 724 4.61 15.51 40.35
CA VAL A 724 6.01 15.14 40.18
C VAL A 724 6.59 15.78 38.92
N GLY A 725 7.83 16.27 39.02
CA GLY A 725 8.54 16.96 37.93
C GLY A 725 8.53 18.48 38.06
N ILE A 726 9.09 19.17 37.06
CA ILE A 726 9.19 20.64 37.05
C ILE A 726 8.11 21.23 36.14
N SER A 727 7.15 21.91 36.77
CA SER A 727 6.12 22.69 36.09
C SER A 727 6.64 24.03 35.55
N PHE A 728 5.86 24.65 34.67
CA PHE A 728 6.13 25.99 34.17
C PHE A 728 6.02 27.03 35.29
N ASP A 729 7.13 27.68 35.62
CA ASP A 729 7.22 28.77 36.59
C ASP A 729 8.37 29.70 36.18
N PRO A 730 8.11 30.71 35.32
CA PRO A 730 9.15 31.58 34.80
C PRO A 730 9.76 32.48 35.88
N LEU A 731 9.08 32.71 37.01
CA LEU A 731 9.64 33.48 38.13
C LEU A 731 10.67 32.65 38.88
N GLN A 732 10.35 31.41 39.20
CA GLN A 732 11.30 30.49 39.82
C GLN A 732 12.44 30.13 38.87
N ALA A 733 12.19 30.03 37.56
CA ALA A 733 13.21 29.85 36.54
C ALA A 733 14.27 30.96 36.56
N LYS A 734 13.84 32.23 36.57
CA LYS A 734 14.75 33.40 36.69
C LYS A 734 15.57 33.36 37.98
N LYS A 735 14.95 32.95 39.09
CA LYS A 735 15.63 32.84 40.39
C LYS A 735 16.74 31.79 40.36
N TRP A 736 16.44 30.58 39.87
CA TRP A 736 17.46 29.53 39.73
C TRP A 736 18.59 29.92 38.78
N LEU A 737 18.27 30.59 37.67
CA LEU A 737 19.29 31.06 36.73
C LEU A 737 20.20 32.13 37.36
N ALA A 738 19.64 33.04 38.17
CA ALA A 738 20.42 34.03 38.91
C ALA A 738 21.32 33.37 39.97
N GLU A 739 20.79 32.40 40.72
CA GLU A 739 21.55 31.60 41.70
C GLU A 739 22.66 30.76 41.03
N ALA A 740 22.46 30.35 39.77
CA ALA A 740 23.47 29.69 38.95
C ALA A 740 24.61 30.63 38.48
N GLY A 741 24.52 31.94 38.73
CA GLY A 741 25.51 32.93 38.34
C GLY A 741 25.15 33.76 37.10
N TYR A 742 23.94 33.62 36.57
CA TYR A 742 23.49 34.29 35.33
C TYR A 742 22.24 35.16 35.56
N PRO A 743 22.30 36.18 36.44
CA PRO A 743 21.15 37.03 36.71
C PRO A 743 20.67 37.71 35.43
N ASP A 744 19.39 37.54 35.10
CA ASP A 744 18.77 38.10 33.89
C ASP A 744 19.48 37.67 32.58
N GLY A 745 20.04 36.44 32.57
CA GLY A 745 20.76 35.87 31.43
C GLY A 745 22.15 36.45 31.19
N LYS A 746 22.60 37.42 32.00
CA LYS A 746 23.88 38.10 31.80
C LYS A 746 25.05 37.15 32.00
N GLY A 747 25.95 37.13 31.03
CA GLY A 747 27.13 36.27 31.04
C GLY A 747 26.84 34.80 30.71
N PHE A 748 25.61 34.45 30.34
CA PHE A 748 25.27 33.10 29.90
C PHE A 748 25.99 32.76 28.58
N PRO A 749 26.67 31.61 28.47
CA PRO A 749 27.42 31.25 27.27
C PRO A 749 26.49 30.87 26.11
N ASP A 750 27.00 30.98 24.88
CA ASP A 750 26.30 30.45 23.70
C ASP A 750 26.16 28.93 23.81
N ILE A 751 24.93 28.44 23.83
CA ILE A 751 24.62 27.00 23.83
C ILE A 751 23.92 26.58 22.54
N GLU A 752 23.97 25.28 22.25
CA GLU A 752 23.42 24.65 21.03
C GLU A 752 22.36 23.61 21.43
N LEU A 753 21.20 23.68 20.77
CA LEU A 753 20.13 22.69 20.81
C LEU A 753 20.14 21.91 19.49
N LEU A 754 20.40 20.60 19.61
CA LEU A 754 20.46 19.65 18.51
C LEU A 754 19.11 18.95 18.31
N TYR A 755 18.63 18.86 17.07
CA TYR A 755 17.44 18.09 16.72
C TYR A 755 17.59 17.43 15.35
N ASN A 756 16.89 16.30 15.16
CA ASN A 756 16.85 15.62 13.87
C ASN A 756 15.87 16.33 12.91
N ALA A 757 16.20 16.32 11.61
CA ALA A 757 15.45 17.00 10.56
C ALA A 757 13.97 16.58 10.54
N SER A 758 13.08 17.54 10.78
CA SER A 758 11.62 17.40 10.74
C SER A 758 10.98 18.78 10.86
N PRO A 759 9.96 19.13 10.05
CA PRO A 759 9.24 20.40 10.19
C PRO A 759 8.71 20.61 11.62
N THR A 760 8.09 19.59 12.21
CA THR A 760 7.55 19.65 13.58
C THR A 760 8.65 19.86 14.62
N HIS A 761 9.80 19.19 14.49
CA HIS A 761 10.89 19.37 15.46
C HIS A 761 11.53 20.76 15.34
N SER A 762 11.61 21.31 14.12
CA SER A 762 12.06 22.68 13.88
C SER A 762 11.13 23.69 14.55
N GLU A 763 9.81 23.57 14.36
CA GLU A 763 8.82 24.46 15.00
C GLU A 763 8.91 24.43 16.53
N ILE A 764 8.99 23.23 17.12
CA ILE A 764 9.15 23.04 18.57
C ILE A 764 10.48 23.66 19.06
N ALA A 765 11.59 23.45 18.35
CA ALA A 765 12.90 23.98 18.72
C ALA A 765 12.92 25.53 18.69
N HIS A 766 12.28 26.15 17.69
CA HIS A 766 12.13 27.61 17.62
C HIS A 766 11.22 28.14 18.74
N ALA A 767 10.16 27.43 19.10
CA ALA A 767 9.31 27.80 20.24
C ALA A 767 10.08 27.77 21.57
N ILE A 768 10.94 26.77 21.77
CA ILE A 768 11.83 26.69 22.94
C ILE A 768 12.85 27.82 22.93
N GLN A 769 13.49 28.08 21.79
CA GLN A 769 14.42 29.22 21.64
C GLN A 769 13.75 30.55 22.03
N ALA A 770 12.55 30.81 21.52
CA ALA A 770 11.78 32.02 21.84
C ALA A 770 11.38 32.09 23.32
N SER A 771 10.98 30.97 23.92
CA SER A 771 10.64 30.88 25.34
C SER A 771 11.85 31.19 26.24
N LEU A 772 13.02 30.64 25.93
CA LEU A 772 14.25 30.92 26.70
C LEU A 772 14.73 32.37 26.51
N GLU A 773 14.61 32.95 25.31
CA GLU A 773 14.94 34.36 25.10
C GLU A 773 13.96 35.27 25.87
N TYR A 774 12.66 34.98 25.83
CA TYR A 774 11.64 35.81 26.48
C TYR A 774 11.69 35.74 28.02
N TYR A 775 11.75 34.54 28.60
CA TYR A 775 11.68 34.38 30.06
C TYR A 775 13.03 34.44 30.75
N LEU A 776 14.12 34.04 30.09
CA LEU A 776 15.44 33.94 30.72
C LEU A 776 16.48 34.87 30.10
N ASN A 777 16.16 35.56 29.00
CA ASN A 777 17.10 36.39 28.24
C ASN A 777 18.34 35.58 27.77
N ILE A 778 18.15 34.29 27.50
CA ILE A 778 19.17 33.37 26.99
C ILE A 778 18.94 33.17 25.49
N ARG A 779 20.00 33.30 24.70
CA ARG A 779 20.00 32.96 23.27
C ARG A 779 20.65 31.60 23.06
N ILE A 780 19.98 30.75 22.30
CA ILE A 780 20.49 29.43 21.93
C ILE A 780 20.63 29.33 20.41
N ARG A 781 21.56 28.52 19.93
CA ARG A 781 21.68 28.16 18.50
C ARG A 781 20.94 26.87 18.24
N LEU A 782 20.19 26.82 17.15
CA LEU A 782 19.49 25.62 16.71
C LEU A 782 20.34 24.90 15.66
N ARG A 783 20.54 23.59 15.84
CA ARG A 783 21.28 22.75 14.90
C ARG A 783 20.41 21.57 14.47
N GLU A 784 20.11 21.56 13.17
CA GLU A 784 19.40 20.47 12.52
C GLU A 784 20.38 19.46 11.93
N GLU A 785 20.11 18.17 12.11
CA GLU A 785 20.92 17.08 11.56
C GLU A 785 20.06 15.99 10.93
N LYS A 786 20.59 15.29 9.94
CA LYS A 786 19.97 14.06 9.43
C LYS A 786 20.00 12.96 10.49
N TRP A 787 19.02 12.06 10.48
CA TRP A 787 18.84 11.03 11.51
C TRP A 787 20.11 10.24 11.82
N GLU A 788 20.84 9.79 10.81
CA GLU A 788 22.03 8.96 10.98
C GLU A 788 23.21 9.72 11.62
N ASN A 789 23.30 11.02 11.37
CA ASN A 789 24.30 11.87 12.02
C ASN A 789 23.87 12.24 13.43
N TYR A 790 22.59 12.56 13.60
CA TYR A 790 21.99 12.87 14.89
C TYR A 790 22.21 11.76 15.92
N LEU A 791 21.94 10.48 15.57
CA LEU A 791 22.16 9.35 16.47
C LEU A 791 23.63 9.21 16.91
N LYS A 792 24.59 9.43 16.00
CA LYS A 792 26.03 9.39 16.34
C LYS A 792 26.40 10.43 17.38
N TYR A 793 25.75 11.59 17.36
CA TYR A 793 26.02 12.64 18.34
C TYR A 793 25.45 12.30 19.72
N LEU A 794 24.33 11.56 19.81
CA LEU A 794 23.71 11.19 21.08
C LEU A 794 24.52 10.14 21.85
N VAL A 795 25.09 9.15 21.17
CA VAL A 795 25.80 8.01 21.82
C VAL A 795 27.22 8.33 22.28
N GLN A 796 27.67 9.59 22.21
CA GLN A 796 28.99 10.02 22.67
C GLN A 796 28.93 11.33 23.46
N PRO A 797 28.20 11.39 24.58
CA PRO A 797 27.97 12.65 25.31
C PRO A 797 29.26 13.36 25.73
N GLU A 798 30.34 12.62 26.00
CA GLU A 798 31.63 13.20 26.41
C GLU A 798 32.36 13.96 25.29
N THR A 799 32.17 13.56 24.02
CA THR A 799 32.84 14.19 22.86
C THR A 799 31.91 15.05 22.03
N SER A 800 30.60 14.99 22.30
CA SER A 800 29.58 15.65 21.49
C SER A 800 29.47 17.16 21.74
N SER A 801 29.17 17.91 20.67
CA SER A 801 29.16 19.38 20.71
C SER A 801 27.86 20.01 21.26
N HIS A 802 26.81 19.22 21.47
CA HIS A 802 25.47 19.72 21.79
C HIS A 802 25.28 19.85 23.31
N HIS A 803 24.50 20.86 23.72
CA HIS A 803 24.19 21.10 25.14
C HIS A 803 22.80 20.55 25.49
N ILE A 804 21.85 20.81 24.59
CA ILE A 804 20.47 20.32 24.67
C ILE A 804 20.23 19.46 23.43
N PHE A 805 19.51 18.37 23.54
CA PHE A 805 19.11 17.56 22.40
C PHE A 805 17.62 17.23 22.46
N ARG A 806 16.92 17.28 21.32
CA ARG A 806 15.57 16.72 21.21
C ARG A 806 15.65 15.25 21.62
N PHE A 807 14.67 14.70 22.32
CA PHE A 807 14.63 13.27 22.64
C PHE A 807 13.18 12.78 22.62
N GLY A 808 12.96 11.56 22.17
CA GLY A 808 11.61 10.98 22.11
C GLY A 808 11.72 9.47 22.11
N TRP A 809 10.86 8.83 22.89
CA TRP A 809 10.84 7.38 23.03
C TRP A 809 9.40 6.89 23.03
N SER A 810 9.17 5.79 22.30
CA SER A 810 7.94 4.99 22.37
C SER A 810 8.33 3.67 23.02
N VAL A 811 7.62 3.24 24.07
CA VAL A 811 8.01 2.01 24.75
C VAL A 811 7.78 0.77 23.90
N ASP A 812 8.74 -0.16 23.98
CA ASP A 812 8.71 -1.47 23.33
C ASP A 812 7.93 -2.51 24.14
N TYR A 813 7.89 -2.35 25.47
CA TYR A 813 7.03 -3.11 26.39
C TYR A 813 6.51 -2.17 27.50
N PRO A 814 5.27 -2.36 28.00
CA PRO A 814 4.55 -1.38 28.83
C PRO A 814 5.02 -1.35 30.29
N ASP A 815 6.30 -1.07 30.48
CA ASP A 815 7.00 -1.06 31.75
C ASP A 815 8.04 0.06 31.79
N ALA A 816 8.09 0.83 32.88
CA ALA A 816 9.02 1.93 33.04
C ALA A 816 10.49 1.50 32.97
N ASN A 817 10.82 0.22 33.11
CA ASN A 817 12.17 -0.29 32.87
C ASN A 817 12.73 0.09 31.48
N ASN A 818 11.91 -0.01 30.41
CA ASN A 818 12.32 0.31 29.03
C ASN A 818 12.69 1.79 28.85
N ILE A 819 12.34 2.63 29.82
CA ILE A 819 12.68 4.04 29.83
C ILE A 819 13.76 4.31 30.88
N LEU A 820 13.44 4.09 32.15
CA LEU A 820 14.25 4.55 33.27
C LEU A 820 15.58 3.78 33.34
N ASN A 821 15.54 2.46 33.22
CA ASN A 821 16.75 1.65 33.26
C ASN A 821 17.50 1.68 31.93
N GLU A 822 16.80 1.51 30.81
CA GLU A 822 17.46 1.39 29.51
C GLU A 822 18.04 2.70 28.98
N LEU A 823 17.44 3.86 29.31
CA LEU A 823 17.87 5.15 28.76
C LEU A 823 18.65 6.03 29.74
N PHE A 824 18.50 5.82 31.05
CA PHE A 824 19.08 6.74 32.06
C PHE A 824 19.93 6.06 33.14
N ASN A 825 19.98 4.73 33.20
CA ASN A 825 20.90 4.06 34.12
C ASN A 825 22.35 4.42 33.74
N PRO A 826 23.17 4.94 34.67
CA PRO A 826 24.56 5.33 34.36
C PRO A 826 25.46 4.14 33.99
N HIS A 827 25.07 2.92 34.31
CA HIS A 827 25.78 1.70 33.91
C HIS A 827 25.38 1.22 32.51
N ASN A 828 24.37 1.83 31.89
CA ASN A 828 23.97 1.53 30.53
C ASN A 828 24.69 2.45 29.52
N PRO A 829 25.42 1.90 28.53
CA PRO A 829 26.11 2.71 27.52
C PRO A 829 25.17 3.56 26.63
N ASP A 830 23.87 3.23 26.57
CA ASP A 830 22.90 3.96 25.75
C ASP A 830 22.43 5.28 26.41
N ASN A 831 22.87 5.56 27.64
CA ASN A 831 22.58 6.80 28.35
C ASN A 831 23.21 8.02 27.65
N SER A 832 22.41 8.68 26.81
CA SER A 832 22.81 9.82 25.97
C SER A 832 23.01 11.13 26.75
N THR A 833 22.67 11.17 28.04
CA THR A 833 22.74 12.40 28.86
C THR A 833 24.10 12.58 29.57
N GLY A 834 24.89 11.51 29.65
CA GLY A 834 26.11 11.44 30.46
C GLY A 834 25.87 11.63 31.98
N TRP A 835 24.61 11.58 32.41
CA TRP A 835 24.22 11.77 33.80
C TRP A 835 24.56 10.53 34.64
N ASP A 836 24.99 10.78 35.88
CA ASP A 836 25.36 9.75 36.83
C ASP A 836 24.73 10.02 38.20
N ASN A 837 24.07 9.01 38.75
CA ASN A 837 23.43 9.04 40.06
C ASN A 837 23.32 7.63 40.65
N ALA A 838 24.00 7.41 41.78
CA ALA A 838 24.07 6.10 42.42
C ALA A 838 22.73 5.62 43.02
N GLU A 839 21.91 6.53 43.55
CA GLU A 839 20.57 6.17 44.08
C GLU A 839 19.67 5.67 42.95
N PHE A 840 19.69 6.34 41.80
CA PHE A 840 18.94 5.93 40.62
C PHE A 840 19.38 4.54 40.12
N ALA A 841 20.69 4.28 40.05
CA ALA A 841 21.22 2.98 39.65
C ALA A 841 20.81 1.83 40.60
N ASP A 842 20.84 2.08 41.92
CA ASP A 842 20.35 1.13 42.94
C ASP A 842 18.86 0.84 42.78
N LEU A 843 18.05 1.88 42.60
CA LEU A 843 16.61 1.76 42.35
C LEU A 843 16.33 0.91 41.12
N MET A 844 17.04 1.15 40.01
CA MET A 844 16.87 0.33 38.80
C MET A 844 17.24 -1.13 39.05
N THR A 845 18.34 -1.40 39.76
CA THR A 845 18.74 -2.77 40.11
C THR A 845 17.66 -3.48 40.93
N ARG A 846 17.12 -2.84 41.96
CA ARG A 846 16.03 -3.40 42.78
C ARG A 846 14.76 -3.65 41.98
N ALA A 847 14.43 -2.77 41.03
CA ALA A 847 13.26 -2.93 40.17
C ALA A 847 13.36 -4.14 39.22
N LEU A 848 14.59 -4.57 38.88
CA LEU A 848 14.85 -5.77 38.08
C LEU A 848 14.63 -7.06 38.90
N GLU A 849 15.00 -7.04 40.18
CA GLU A 849 15.00 -8.21 41.08
C GLU A 849 13.63 -8.50 41.70
N THR A 850 12.82 -7.48 42.02
CA THR A 850 11.49 -7.69 42.63
C THR A 850 10.43 -8.02 41.58
N THR A 851 9.61 -9.04 41.83
CA THR A 851 8.44 -9.38 41.01
C THR A 851 7.14 -8.75 41.54
N ASP A 852 7.20 -8.00 42.66
CA ASP A 852 6.03 -7.32 43.23
C ASP A 852 5.74 -6.02 42.43
N SER A 853 4.64 -6.03 41.67
CA SER A 853 4.25 -4.89 40.83
C SER A 853 4.01 -3.60 41.62
N GLN A 854 3.61 -3.66 42.90
CA GLN A 854 3.42 -2.46 43.72
C GLN A 854 4.75 -1.90 44.21
N GLU A 855 5.69 -2.76 44.64
CA GLU A 855 7.04 -2.34 45.00
C GLU A 855 7.74 -1.66 43.81
N ARG A 856 7.64 -2.27 42.61
CA ARG A 856 8.20 -1.70 41.37
C ARG A 856 7.64 -0.32 41.06
N LYS A 857 6.33 -0.10 41.23
CA LYS A 857 5.70 1.23 41.04
C LYS A 857 6.31 2.30 41.93
N GLU A 858 6.52 2.00 43.22
CA GLU A 858 7.12 2.97 44.15
C GLU A 858 8.59 3.26 43.81
N ILE A 859 9.34 2.23 43.39
CA ILE A 859 10.71 2.40 42.93
C ILE A 859 10.77 3.31 41.69
N TYR A 860 9.94 3.05 40.68
CA TYR A 860 9.89 3.85 39.45
C TYR A 860 9.43 5.28 39.71
N LYS A 861 8.46 5.48 40.60
CA LYS A 861 8.04 6.82 41.02
C LYS A 861 9.18 7.61 41.68
N ARG A 862 9.98 6.98 42.56
CA ARG A 862 11.17 7.63 43.15
C ARG A 862 12.20 7.96 42.06
N ALA A 863 12.40 7.06 41.10
CA ALA A 863 13.31 7.29 39.98
C ALA A 863 12.87 8.48 39.10
N GLU A 864 11.57 8.61 38.79
CA GLU A 864 11.00 9.77 38.09
C GLU A 864 11.20 11.09 38.86
N GLN A 865 11.03 11.07 40.19
CA GLN A 865 11.32 12.24 41.03
C GLN A 865 12.79 12.65 40.92
N ILE A 866 13.73 11.70 41.00
CA ILE A 866 15.16 11.99 40.86
C ILE A 866 15.42 12.58 39.46
N LEU A 867 14.96 11.90 38.41
CA LEU A 867 15.25 12.22 37.01
C LEU A 867 14.68 13.58 36.57
N CYS A 868 13.38 13.79 36.80
CA CYS A 868 12.64 14.92 36.23
C CYS A 868 12.48 16.11 37.19
N GLN A 869 12.65 15.92 38.50
CA GLN A 869 12.41 16.96 39.51
C GLN A 869 13.68 17.37 40.26
N GLU A 870 14.41 16.40 40.81
CA GLU A 870 15.57 16.69 41.64
C GLU A 870 16.79 17.05 40.81
N GLN A 871 17.04 16.27 39.74
CA GLN A 871 18.23 16.37 38.89
C GLN A 871 17.97 17.02 37.52
N ALA A 872 16.70 17.15 37.11
CA ALA A 872 16.29 17.81 35.85
C ALA A 872 17.15 17.37 34.65
N VAL A 873 17.30 16.06 34.47
CA VAL A 873 18.19 15.46 33.45
C VAL A 873 17.52 15.48 32.08
N ILE A 874 16.20 15.27 32.10
CA ILE A 874 15.31 15.30 30.96
C ILE A 874 14.25 16.38 31.21
N PHE A 875 13.80 16.98 30.12
CA PHE A 875 12.78 18.00 30.06
C PHE A 875 11.61 17.47 29.19
N PRO A 876 10.67 16.70 29.77
CA PRO A 876 9.50 16.20 29.06
C PRO A 876 8.58 17.36 28.67
N LEU A 877 7.98 17.29 27.48
CA LEU A 877 7.03 18.29 26.98
C LEU A 877 5.59 17.76 27.02
N TYR A 878 5.34 16.63 26.36
CA TYR A 878 4.01 16.04 26.26
C TYR A 878 4.06 14.53 26.07
N PHE A 879 3.02 13.87 26.57
CA PHE A 879 2.70 12.47 26.27
C PHE A 879 1.85 12.43 25.00
N GLU A 880 2.29 11.64 24.02
CA GLU A 880 1.58 11.49 22.75
C GLU A 880 0.22 10.78 22.96
N ALA A 881 -0.76 11.13 22.15
CA ALA A 881 -2.04 10.45 22.08
C ALA A 881 -2.33 9.90 20.69
N ALA A 882 -2.94 8.72 20.65
CA ALA A 882 -3.54 8.17 19.44
C ALA A 882 -4.89 8.86 19.20
N HIS A 883 -4.99 9.57 18.09
CA HIS A 883 -6.23 10.16 17.61
C HIS A 883 -6.78 9.32 16.47
N CYS A 884 -7.96 8.72 16.67
CA CYS A 884 -8.56 7.78 15.74
C CYS A 884 -9.95 8.25 15.32
N LEU A 885 -10.34 7.92 14.10
CA LEU A 885 -11.72 7.92 13.64
C LEU A 885 -12.13 6.48 13.37
N VAL A 886 -13.28 6.06 13.91
CA VAL A 886 -13.76 4.67 13.85
C VAL A 886 -15.22 4.66 13.41
N LYS A 887 -15.49 3.98 12.29
CA LYS A 887 -16.85 3.91 11.75
C LYS A 887 -17.78 3.20 12.72
N PRO A 888 -19.04 3.65 12.88
CA PRO A 888 -19.99 3.06 13.82
C PRO A 888 -20.24 1.56 13.61
N ARG A 889 -20.00 1.04 12.40
CA ARG A 889 -20.16 -0.38 12.06
C ARG A 889 -19.10 -1.28 12.71
N VAL A 890 -17.93 -0.74 13.06
CA VAL A 890 -16.87 -1.50 13.75
C VAL A 890 -17.18 -1.55 15.24
N LYS A 891 -17.33 -2.75 15.79
CA LYS A 891 -17.65 -3.00 17.18
C LYS A 891 -16.59 -3.89 17.84
N GLY A 892 -16.49 -3.77 19.17
CA GLY A 892 -15.41 -4.42 19.93
C GLY A 892 -14.04 -3.75 19.76
N TRP A 893 -13.97 -2.68 18.97
CA TRP A 893 -12.74 -1.92 18.74
C TRP A 893 -12.19 -1.28 20.02
N TYR A 894 -10.87 -1.33 20.14
CA TYR A 894 -10.06 -0.60 21.10
C TYR A 894 -8.71 -0.27 20.46
N GLN A 895 -8.03 0.75 20.99
CA GLN A 895 -6.67 1.09 20.58
C GLN A 895 -5.65 0.39 21.47
N MET A 896 -4.83 -0.48 20.87
CA MET A 896 -3.57 -0.91 21.46
C MET A 896 -2.53 0.20 21.28
N ALA A 897 -1.93 0.63 22.40
CA ALA A 897 -0.87 1.64 22.40
C ALA A 897 0.51 1.06 22.03
N ILE A 898 0.61 -0.27 21.98
CA ILE A 898 1.82 -1.05 21.75
C ILE A 898 1.47 -2.34 21.02
N GLY A 899 2.41 -2.89 20.24
CA GLY A 899 2.14 -4.04 19.37
C GLY A 899 1.13 -3.70 18.27
N GLY A 900 0.57 -4.74 17.63
CA GLY A 900 -0.52 -4.57 16.68
C GLY A 900 -1.91 -4.57 17.34
N GLN A 901 -2.94 -4.19 16.58
CA GLN A 901 -4.31 -4.25 17.05
C GLN A 901 -4.84 -5.69 17.08
N HIS A 902 -5.76 -6.00 17.99
CA HIS A 902 -6.35 -7.35 18.07
C HIS A 902 -7.63 -7.47 17.25
N ILE A 903 -7.52 -7.42 15.92
CA ILE A 903 -8.68 -7.46 15.01
C ILE A 903 -9.54 -8.70 15.24
N ARG A 904 -8.93 -9.80 15.71
CA ARG A 904 -9.61 -11.05 16.12
C ARG A 904 -10.75 -10.85 17.14
N ASN A 905 -10.73 -9.78 17.92
CA ASN A 905 -11.74 -9.44 18.93
C ASN A 905 -12.82 -8.48 18.42
N TRP A 906 -12.73 -8.03 17.17
CA TRP A 906 -13.66 -7.05 16.59
C TRP A 906 -14.71 -7.74 15.72
N TYR A 907 -15.82 -7.04 15.48
CA TYR A 907 -16.88 -7.50 14.57
C TYR A 907 -17.52 -6.33 13.83
N LEU A 908 -18.07 -6.62 12.65
CA LEU A 908 -18.80 -5.66 11.82
C LEU A 908 -20.30 -5.84 12.07
N LYS A 909 -21.01 -4.73 12.32
CA LYS A 909 -22.47 -4.70 12.40
C LYS A 909 -23.03 -4.06 11.13
N ASN A 910 -23.85 -4.81 10.39
CA ASN A 910 -24.57 -4.26 9.24
C ASN A 910 -25.44 -3.09 9.71
N GLN A 911 -25.37 -1.97 8.98
CA GLN A 911 -26.13 -0.75 9.27
C GLN A 911 -27.60 -0.91 8.93
#